data_AF-A0A2L2WMN4-F1
#
_entry.id   AF-A0A2L2WMN4-F1
#
_cell.length_a   1.000
_cell.length_b   1.000
_cell.length_c   1.000
_cell.angle_alpha   90.00
_cell.angle_beta   90.00
_cell.angle_gamma   90.00
#
_symmetry.space_group_name_H-M   'P 1'
#
loop_
_entity.id
_entity.type
_entity.pdbx_description
1 polymer ?
#
loop_
_entity_poly.entity_id
_entity_poly.type
_entity_poly.pdbx_seq_one_letter_code
_entity_poly.pdbx_strand_id
1 'polypeptide(L)'
;MPKTNIRYILSLIAAIFAISAPGQTDDYGYEFMPVEDNAPIMKLPADTTRNCVVTFTATTGDGNGGTLSATYYDGLGRIREEVHTGITPKKNDIVTFHEYNSLERKAWQGIPVATASEGTGCRTKDKYLEAAIQTTGDNHPYTQYSYERATPGRTVAVTGPGDAWHEAGKAVRYAYMANSGNTDTLRCLLHEITEGPGGISVRVAGVYADGTLSVTRTENEDGHAALVFTDRSGRKVLSRAIDREAGTAAYDTYYVYDAGGNLRAVLPPELSANCNSGTIDSDMLEKYAYIYGYDTRNRMCLRKVPGAEPELFIYDAADRPVYRQDGKMREKGICEFTAYDVFGRECVTGVCSYSFPADTKSFFLETVCKCEYTGTGNGTMGYRITGISVPDATALTANFYDRYTFAEGNGILDYNEEDGYGRIYSKALGWKTGTVIARLSASDKVYSYDSTAIYYDDRGRIIQTKATNNLKGYERHYHAYDFTGNETGHKHTHAFRTGYKSNVEEVYNTTYDHAGRPLVTTLAVNGKEPIKIADREYDERGRLAADRKNGLPTLKTGYEYNIRSWPVKIGTGTRYVRLTYEQPGAGIKPRYGGDIAAMQWTVNSQYQFQYCFMYDGLARLTGAKYWEKESYTGRYDTEYSYDGNGNITVIKRKGVVSNIGARYTDKISVVYDGNRPVKATNQVKGAYKKGLMRFLDLADEDTEYGYDANGNMVMDQNKGITAMSYNVTNRPAKIELDSGKSVSYTYRADGEKLCATYVLDLPYIIYPATTMMMTDGERLPNGAIPPGTLPTEPIYPGIRDSLITEPDIPITTPYGVRRIDYCGNVIYDNYRLDKVLFDGGYVTFTNKIPVYHFYQKDHLGNVRIVFNQDGTVEQTNQYYPFGALFLNDKDDEVQRYKYNGKELDRLLG
;
A
#
# COMPACT_ATOMS: atom_id res chain seq x y z
N MET A 1 -15.41 -38.83 15.32
CA MET A 1 -16.35 -37.85 14.74
C MET A 1 -17.72 -38.54 14.56
N PRO A 2 -18.79 -38.12 15.25
CA PRO A 2 -20.10 -38.73 15.11
C PRO A 2 -20.89 -38.14 13.93
N LYS A 3 -21.70 -39.00 13.32
CA LYS A 3 -22.42 -38.88 12.03
C LYS A 3 -23.62 -37.91 12.04
N THR A 4 -23.48 -36.70 12.59
CA THR A 4 -24.63 -35.78 12.71
C THR A 4 -24.68 -34.69 11.63
N ASN A 5 -23.62 -34.50 10.84
CA ASN A 5 -23.53 -33.39 9.86
C ASN A 5 -24.05 -33.69 8.44
N ILE A 6 -24.50 -34.91 8.15
CA ILE A 6 -24.91 -35.29 6.78
C ILE A 6 -26.39 -34.98 6.49
N ARG A 7 -27.25 -34.88 7.52
CA ARG A 7 -28.69 -34.59 7.29
C ARG A 7 -28.98 -33.11 7.02
N TYR A 8 -28.18 -32.17 7.53
CA TYR A 8 -28.36 -30.74 7.26
C TYR A 8 -27.98 -30.32 5.83
N ILE A 9 -26.98 -31.00 5.23
CA ILE A 9 -26.52 -30.72 3.86
C ILE A 9 -27.52 -31.26 2.83
N LEU A 10 -28.14 -32.42 3.09
CA LEU A 10 -29.14 -33.01 2.19
C LEU A 10 -30.47 -32.24 2.15
N SER A 11 -30.88 -31.61 3.26
CA SER A 11 -32.06 -30.73 3.28
C SER A 11 -31.81 -29.37 2.60
N LEU A 12 -30.57 -28.86 2.61
CA LEU A 12 -30.22 -27.65 1.84
C LEU A 12 -30.15 -27.93 0.33
N ILE A 13 -29.65 -29.11 -0.07
CA ILE A 13 -29.55 -29.48 -1.49
C ILE A 13 -30.93 -29.80 -2.08
N ALA A 14 -31.87 -30.33 -1.30
CA ALA A 14 -33.23 -30.60 -1.77
C ALA A 14 -34.08 -29.32 -1.98
N ALA A 15 -33.77 -28.21 -1.28
CA ALA A 15 -34.41 -26.91 -1.50
C ALA A 15 -33.88 -26.19 -2.75
N ILE A 16 -32.68 -26.52 -3.22
CA ILE A 16 -32.03 -25.89 -4.38
C ILE A 16 -32.54 -26.46 -5.73
N PHE A 17 -33.26 -27.59 -5.74
CA PHE A 17 -33.73 -28.26 -6.97
C PHE A 17 -35.26 -28.22 -7.21
N ALA A 18 -36.02 -27.40 -6.49
CA ALA A 18 -37.40 -27.12 -6.85
C ALA A 18 -37.43 -26.02 -7.93
N ILE A 19 -37.60 -26.43 -9.19
CA ILE A 19 -37.79 -25.52 -10.33
C ILE A 19 -39.15 -24.82 -10.15
N SER A 20 -39.16 -23.62 -9.58
CA SER A 20 -40.31 -22.71 -9.57
C SER A 20 -40.16 -21.64 -10.66
N ALA A 21 -41.28 -21.29 -11.30
CA ALA A 21 -41.34 -20.37 -12.43
C ALA A 21 -40.86 -18.95 -12.08
N PRO A 22 -40.27 -18.20 -13.04
CA PRO A 22 -39.79 -16.83 -12.83
C PRO A 22 -40.92 -15.89 -12.38
N GLY A 23 -40.61 -15.01 -11.42
CA GLY A 23 -41.56 -14.03 -10.86
C GLY A 23 -42.33 -14.49 -9.61
N GLN A 24 -41.99 -15.63 -9.01
CA GLN A 24 -42.50 -16.01 -7.69
C GLN A 24 -41.49 -15.67 -6.60
N THR A 25 -41.98 -15.10 -5.50
CA THR A 25 -41.28 -14.93 -4.23
C THR A 25 -41.36 -16.23 -3.43
N ASP A 26 -40.25 -16.67 -2.85
CA ASP A 26 -40.32 -17.71 -1.81
C ASP A 26 -40.86 -17.15 -0.48
N ASP A 27 -41.09 -18.04 0.50
CA ASP A 27 -41.58 -17.69 1.85
C ASP A 27 -40.63 -16.74 2.63
N TYR A 28 -39.44 -16.45 2.09
CA TYR A 28 -38.45 -15.51 2.64
C TYR A 28 -38.30 -14.23 1.83
N GLY A 29 -39.10 -14.03 0.76
CA GLY A 29 -39.10 -12.82 -0.07
C GLY A 29 -38.03 -12.78 -1.17
N TYR A 30 -37.39 -13.92 -1.49
CA TYR A 30 -36.49 -14.02 -2.64
C TYR A 30 -37.29 -14.09 -3.94
N GLU A 31 -37.16 -13.05 -4.78
CA GLU A 31 -37.52 -13.16 -6.19
C GLU A 31 -36.40 -13.89 -6.92
N PHE A 32 -36.72 -15.04 -7.52
CA PHE A 32 -35.81 -15.67 -8.47
C PHE A 32 -35.56 -14.69 -9.62
N MET A 33 -34.27 -14.42 -9.91
CA MET A 33 -33.88 -13.65 -11.08
C MET A 33 -34.59 -14.23 -12.32
N PRO A 34 -35.08 -13.38 -13.25
CA PRO A 34 -35.64 -13.88 -14.49
C PRO A 34 -34.61 -14.81 -15.13
N VAL A 35 -35.05 -16.02 -15.49
CA VAL A 35 -34.26 -16.98 -16.25
C VAL A 35 -33.62 -16.22 -17.40
N GLU A 36 -32.29 -16.19 -17.46
CA GLU A 36 -31.56 -15.56 -18.56
C GLU A 36 -32.18 -16.04 -19.88
N ASP A 37 -32.49 -15.10 -20.76
CA ASP A 37 -33.00 -15.41 -22.08
C ASP A 37 -32.00 -16.38 -22.74
N ASN A 38 -32.41 -17.64 -22.94
CA ASN A 38 -31.56 -18.70 -23.49
C ASN A 38 -31.20 -18.44 -24.97
N ALA A 39 -31.71 -17.36 -25.58
CA ALA A 39 -31.32 -16.94 -26.91
C ALA A 39 -29.95 -16.25 -26.89
N PRO A 40 -28.93 -16.78 -27.60
CA PRO A 40 -27.63 -16.12 -27.66
C PRO A 40 -27.75 -14.74 -28.30
N ILE A 41 -27.27 -13.70 -27.59
CA ILE A 41 -27.27 -12.28 -28.01
C ILE A 41 -26.63 -12.05 -29.39
N MET A 42 -25.75 -12.96 -29.83
CA MET A 42 -25.24 -13.01 -31.20
C MET A 42 -24.72 -14.41 -31.54
N LYS A 43 -24.59 -14.69 -32.83
CA LYS A 43 -23.86 -15.86 -33.32
C LYS A 43 -22.35 -15.58 -33.28
N LEU A 44 -21.60 -16.38 -32.51
CA LEU A 44 -20.15 -16.23 -32.39
C LEU A 44 -19.43 -16.73 -33.65
N PRO A 45 -18.42 -15.98 -34.17
CA PRO A 45 -17.64 -16.38 -35.34
C PRO A 45 -16.55 -17.40 -34.95
N ALA A 46 -16.96 -18.56 -34.43
CA ALA A 46 -16.05 -19.64 -34.12
C ALA A 46 -15.49 -20.29 -35.40
N ASP A 47 -14.19 -20.58 -35.39
CA ASP A 47 -13.57 -21.37 -36.44
C ASP A 47 -14.02 -22.83 -36.32
N THR A 48 -14.73 -23.33 -37.33
CA THR A 48 -15.27 -24.70 -37.34
C THR A 48 -14.23 -25.76 -37.70
N THR A 49 -13.02 -25.35 -38.08
CA THR A 49 -11.93 -26.25 -38.49
C THR A 49 -10.89 -26.47 -37.40
N ARG A 50 -10.98 -25.76 -36.27
CA ARG A 50 -9.99 -25.78 -35.18
C ARG A 50 -10.67 -25.80 -33.81
N ASN A 51 -9.99 -26.38 -32.83
CA ASN A 51 -10.42 -26.31 -31.43
C ASN A 51 -10.23 -24.89 -30.92
N CYS A 52 -11.33 -24.17 -30.68
CA CYS A 52 -11.29 -22.82 -30.16
C CYS A 52 -12.43 -22.54 -29.17
N VAL A 53 -12.18 -21.60 -28.27
CA VAL A 53 -13.20 -20.96 -27.44
C VAL A 53 -13.25 -19.51 -27.88
N VAL A 54 -14.43 -19.07 -28.35
CA VAL A 54 -14.68 -17.67 -28.71
C VAL A 54 -15.60 -17.08 -27.68
N THR A 55 -15.25 -15.89 -27.20
CA THR A 55 -16.03 -15.15 -26.21
C THR A 55 -16.35 -13.78 -26.76
N PHE A 56 -17.63 -13.40 -26.72
CA PHE A 56 -18.05 -12.02 -26.93
C PHE A 56 -18.49 -11.44 -25.59
N THR A 57 -17.94 -10.28 -25.26
CA THR A 57 -18.31 -9.52 -24.07
C THR A 57 -19.04 -8.25 -24.52
N ALA A 58 -20.36 -8.23 -24.33
CA ALA A 58 -21.21 -7.09 -24.68
C ALA A 58 -20.85 -5.87 -23.82
N THR A 59 -20.68 -4.70 -24.46
CA THR A 59 -20.43 -3.43 -23.79
C THR A 59 -21.68 -2.53 -23.73
N THR A 60 -22.76 -2.94 -24.41
CA THR A 60 -24.03 -2.20 -24.51
C THR A 60 -25.24 -3.03 -24.07
N GLY A 61 -25.04 -4.31 -23.78
CA GLY A 61 -26.12 -5.27 -23.45
C GLY A 61 -26.84 -5.86 -24.66
N ASP A 62 -26.38 -5.54 -25.87
CA ASP A 62 -26.85 -6.15 -27.12
C ASP A 62 -25.67 -6.74 -27.91
N GLY A 63 -25.97 -7.41 -29.03
CA GLY A 63 -24.96 -7.96 -29.94
C GLY A 63 -24.26 -6.93 -30.83
N ASN A 64 -24.56 -5.63 -30.70
CA ASN A 64 -24.05 -4.58 -31.59
C ASN A 64 -22.79 -3.88 -31.05
N GLY A 65 -22.55 -3.93 -29.74
CA GLY A 65 -21.39 -3.33 -29.08
C GLY A 65 -20.72 -4.29 -28.12
N GLY A 66 -19.42 -4.52 -28.29
CA GLY A 66 -18.65 -5.38 -27.40
C GLY A 66 -17.22 -5.63 -27.85
N THR A 67 -16.54 -6.49 -27.11
CA THR A 67 -15.21 -7.00 -27.44
C THR A 67 -15.28 -8.50 -27.73
N LEU A 68 -14.44 -8.97 -28.63
CA LEU A 68 -14.39 -10.36 -29.06
C LEU A 68 -13.00 -10.91 -28.78
N SER A 69 -12.94 -12.12 -28.26
CA SER A 69 -11.68 -12.85 -28.09
C SER A 69 -11.82 -14.30 -28.56
N ALA A 70 -10.70 -14.87 -28.97
CA ALA A 70 -10.60 -16.28 -29.34
C ALA A 70 -9.35 -16.89 -28.70
N THR A 71 -9.52 -18.04 -28.06
CA THR A 71 -8.42 -18.87 -27.58
C THR A 71 -8.41 -20.16 -28.39
N TYR A 72 -7.31 -20.41 -29.10
CA TYR A 72 -7.11 -21.60 -29.90
C TYR A 72 -6.31 -22.63 -29.15
N TYR A 73 -6.70 -23.88 -29.30
CA TYR A 73 -6.07 -25.03 -28.67
C TYR A 73 -5.48 -25.97 -29.72
N ASP A 74 -4.40 -26.64 -29.37
CA ASP A 74 -3.88 -27.74 -30.18
C ASP A 74 -4.69 -29.03 -29.99
N GLY A 75 -4.26 -30.12 -30.65
CA GLY A 75 -4.93 -31.42 -30.58
C GLY A 75 -4.93 -32.07 -29.19
N LEU A 76 -4.17 -31.54 -28.23
CA LEU A 76 -4.09 -32.00 -26.85
C LEU A 76 -4.78 -31.05 -25.86
N GLY A 77 -5.48 -30.02 -26.36
CA GLY A 77 -6.22 -29.07 -25.53
C GLY A 77 -5.34 -28.01 -24.86
N ARG A 78 -4.11 -27.78 -25.35
CA ARG A 78 -3.21 -26.74 -24.81
C ARG A 78 -3.35 -25.46 -25.62
N ILE A 79 -3.25 -24.32 -24.94
CA ILE A 79 -3.38 -23.00 -25.58
C ILE A 79 -2.25 -22.82 -26.59
N ARG A 80 -2.61 -22.58 -27.85
CA ARG A 80 -1.67 -22.29 -28.95
C ARG A 80 -1.63 -20.79 -29.27
N GLU A 81 -2.77 -20.13 -29.27
CA GLU A 81 -2.91 -18.73 -29.67
C GLU A 81 -4.05 -18.08 -28.89
N GLU A 82 -3.84 -16.84 -28.48
CA GLU A 82 -4.83 -15.97 -27.87
C GLU A 82 -5.00 -14.73 -28.75
N VAL A 83 -6.23 -14.41 -29.12
CA VAL A 83 -6.57 -13.25 -29.98
C VAL A 83 -7.59 -12.39 -29.25
N HIS A 84 -7.29 -11.11 -29.09
CA HIS A 84 -8.22 -10.07 -28.65
C HIS A 84 -8.51 -9.15 -29.84
N THR A 85 -9.69 -9.30 -30.44
CA THR A 85 -10.04 -8.67 -31.70
C THR A 85 -10.30 -7.18 -31.52
N GLY A 86 -9.68 -6.35 -32.36
CA GLY A 86 -9.94 -4.91 -32.44
C GLY A 86 -9.68 -4.14 -31.14
N ILE A 87 -8.94 -4.70 -30.19
CA ILE A 87 -8.79 -4.16 -28.82
C ILE A 87 -7.83 -2.97 -28.73
N THR A 88 -6.95 -2.78 -29.72
CA THR A 88 -6.00 -1.65 -29.71
C THR A 88 -6.69 -0.32 -30.04
N PRO A 89 -6.05 0.83 -29.76
CA PRO A 89 -6.59 2.14 -30.13
C PRO A 89 -6.91 2.27 -31.63
N LYS A 90 -6.07 1.73 -32.52
CA LYS A 90 -6.33 1.70 -33.97
C LYS A 90 -7.21 0.55 -34.44
N LYS A 91 -7.89 -0.17 -33.53
CA LYS A 91 -8.75 -1.33 -33.85
C LYS A 91 -7.99 -2.53 -34.45
N ASN A 92 -6.72 -2.68 -34.11
CA ASN A 92 -5.95 -3.89 -34.40
C ASN A 92 -6.24 -4.98 -33.36
N ASP A 93 -5.88 -6.22 -33.68
CA ASP A 93 -5.99 -7.35 -32.76
C ASP A 93 -4.71 -7.45 -31.90
N ILE A 94 -4.84 -7.80 -30.62
CA ILE A 94 -3.68 -8.24 -29.83
C ILE A 94 -3.61 -9.75 -29.86
N VAL A 95 -2.46 -10.28 -30.28
CA VAL A 95 -2.23 -11.72 -30.43
C VAL A 95 -1.06 -12.17 -29.56
N THR A 96 -1.20 -13.33 -28.93
CA THR A 96 -0.13 -14.02 -28.19
C THR A 96 -0.04 -15.47 -28.67
N PHE A 97 1.16 -15.95 -28.94
CA PHE A 97 1.40 -17.34 -29.37
C PHE A 97 2.15 -18.15 -28.32
N HIS A 98 1.89 -19.46 -28.33
CA HIS A 98 2.54 -20.45 -27.50
C HIS A 98 2.93 -21.67 -28.32
N GLU A 99 4.07 -22.27 -27.97
CA GLU A 99 4.47 -23.57 -28.52
C GLU A 99 4.94 -24.51 -27.43
N TYR A 100 4.78 -25.80 -27.72
CA TYR A 100 5.17 -26.90 -26.86
C TYR A 100 6.16 -27.79 -27.59
N ASN A 101 7.12 -28.36 -26.87
CA ASN A 101 8.03 -29.35 -27.43
C ASN A 101 7.34 -30.72 -27.59
N SER A 102 8.05 -31.69 -28.20
CA SER A 102 7.56 -33.06 -28.40
C SER A 102 7.23 -33.83 -27.11
N LEU A 103 7.66 -33.33 -25.95
CA LEU A 103 7.34 -33.87 -24.62
C LEU A 103 6.25 -33.07 -23.91
N GLU A 104 5.48 -32.28 -24.66
CA GLU A 104 4.29 -31.55 -24.21
C GLU A 104 4.52 -30.39 -23.24
N ARG A 105 5.76 -29.87 -23.18
CA ARG A 105 6.13 -28.77 -22.28
C ARG A 105 6.28 -27.48 -23.04
N LYS A 106 5.85 -26.37 -22.44
CA LYS A 106 5.89 -25.03 -23.04
C LYS A 106 7.32 -24.67 -23.43
N ALA A 107 7.63 -24.61 -24.72
CA ALA A 107 8.98 -24.34 -25.22
C ALA A 107 9.19 -22.86 -25.53
N TRP A 108 8.11 -22.16 -25.87
CA TRP A 108 8.17 -20.81 -26.42
C TRP A 108 6.87 -20.06 -26.12
N GLN A 109 6.98 -18.76 -25.85
CA GLN A 109 5.85 -17.85 -25.68
C GLN A 109 6.17 -16.48 -26.27
N GLY A 110 5.39 -16.04 -27.24
CA GLY A 110 5.49 -14.70 -27.80
C GLY A 110 5.00 -13.63 -26.83
N ILE A 111 5.46 -12.39 -26.99
CA ILE A 111 4.85 -11.24 -26.30
C ILE A 111 3.47 -10.91 -26.89
N PRO A 112 2.59 -10.19 -26.17
CA PRO A 112 1.40 -9.63 -26.80
C PRO A 112 1.77 -8.59 -27.87
N VAL A 113 1.28 -8.80 -29.11
CA VAL A 113 1.61 -7.98 -30.29
C VAL A 113 0.34 -7.50 -30.99
N ALA A 114 0.35 -6.24 -31.42
CA ALA A 114 -0.70 -5.68 -32.26
C ALA A 114 -0.54 -6.16 -33.71
N THR A 115 -1.61 -6.69 -34.29
CA THR A 115 -1.64 -7.17 -35.69
C THR A 115 -2.88 -6.63 -36.39
N ALA A 116 -2.84 -6.48 -37.72
CA ALA A 116 -4.03 -6.08 -38.47
C ALA A 116 -5.23 -6.98 -38.11
N SER A 117 -6.42 -6.38 -38.00
CA SER A 117 -7.58 -7.13 -37.54
C SER A 117 -8.01 -8.16 -38.59
N GLU A 118 -8.01 -9.43 -38.20
CA GLU A 118 -8.52 -10.57 -39.00
C GLU A 118 -9.74 -11.20 -38.31
N GLY A 119 -10.40 -10.46 -37.41
CA GLY A 119 -11.49 -10.98 -36.59
C GLY A 119 -10.99 -11.99 -35.56
N THR A 120 -11.64 -13.15 -35.49
CA THR A 120 -11.20 -14.28 -34.66
C THR A 120 -10.16 -15.15 -35.35
N GLY A 121 -9.77 -14.86 -36.60
CA GLY A 121 -8.91 -15.75 -37.40
C GLY A 121 -7.62 -16.21 -36.71
N CYS A 122 -7.38 -17.52 -36.72
CA CYS A 122 -6.12 -18.13 -36.26
C CYS A 122 -4.96 -17.82 -37.20
N ARG A 123 -3.80 -17.43 -36.66
CA ARG A 123 -2.61 -17.09 -37.44
C ARG A 123 -1.60 -18.24 -37.45
N THR A 124 -0.62 -18.14 -38.36
CA THR A 124 0.58 -18.98 -38.30
C THR A 124 1.62 -18.31 -37.42
N LYS A 125 2.52 -19.11 -36.83
CA LYS A 125 3.64 -18.59 -36.04
C LYS A 125 4.50 -17.60 -36.86
N ASP A 126 4.75 -17.91 -38.13
CA ASP A 126 5.57 -17.05 -39.00
C ASP A 126 4.95 -15.68 -39.19
N LYS A 127 3.63 -15.61 -39.47
CA LYS A 127 2.90 -14.34 -39.58
C LYS A 127 2.91 -13.56 -38.27
N TYR A 128 2.71 -14.25 -37.15
CA TYR A 128 2.81 -13.62 -35.83
C TYR A 128 4.20 -13.05 -35.59
N LEU A 129 5.26 -13.82 -35.87
CA LEU A 129 6.63 -13.44 -35.60
C LEU A 129 7.07 -12.27 -36.51
N GLU A 130 6.67 -12.28 -37.78
CA GLU A 130 6.87 -11.15 -38.70
C GLU A 130 6.25 -9.86 -38.14
N ALA A 131 4.99 -9.91 -37.69
CA ALA A 131 4.33 -8.76 -37.08
C ALA A 131 4.99 -8.34 -35.76
N ALA A 132 5.44 -9.31 -34.95
CA ALA A 132 6.13 -9.06 -33.69
C ALA A 132 7.43 -8.29 -33.92
N ILE A 133 8.28 -8.78 -34.81
CA ILE A 133 9.57 -8.17 -35.17
C ILE A 133 9.35 -6.79 -35.78
N GLN A 134 8.37 -6.62 -36.66
CA GLN A 134 8.05 -5.33 -37.25
C GLN A 134 7.59 -4.31 -36.19
N THR A 135 6.83 -4.75 -35.19
CA THR A 135 6.29 -3.88 -34.14
C THR A 135 7.33 -3.49 -33.10
N THR A 136 8.23 -4.42 -32.73
CA THR A 136 9.23 -4.20 -31.69
C THR A 136 10.57 -3.69 -32.21
N GLY A 137 10.91 -3.98 -33.47
CA GLY A 137 12.25 -3.81 -34.02
C GLY A 137 13.28 -4.77 -33.43
N ASP A 138 12.84 -5.90 -32.87
CA ASP A 138 13.65 -6.88 -32.12
C ASP A 138 13.40 -8.28 -32.66
N ASN A 139 14.45 -9.07 -32.86
CA ASN A 139 14.35 -10.40 -33.49
C ASN A 139 13.93 -11.51 -32.51
N HIS A 140 13.96 -11.25 -31.20
CA HIS A 140 13.57 -12.18 -30.16
C HIS A 140 12.40 -11.64 -29.29
N PRO A 141 11.21 -11.34 -29.88
CA PRO A 141 10.04 -10.85 -29.15
C PRO A 141 9.30 -11.98 -28.42
N TYR A 142 10.03 -12.84 -27.72
CA TYR A 142 9.50 -14.04 -27.09
C TYR A 142 10.33 -14.51 -25.89
N THR A 143 9.66 -15.27 -25.03
CA THR A 143 10.27 -16.05 -23.96
C THR A 143 10.55 -17.47 -24.45
N GLN A 144 11.75 -17.97 -24.17
CA GLN A 144 12.17 -19.33 -24.48
C GLN A 144 12.39 -20.13 -23.19
N TYR A 145 11.93 -21.38 -23.18
CA TYR A 145 12.04 -22.30 -22.06
C TYR A 145 12.94 -23.47 -22.40
N SER A 146 13.88 -23.78 -21.51
CA SER A 146 14.75 -24.95 -21.59
C SER A 146 14.48 -25.89 -20.42
N TYR A 147 14.55 -27.19 -20.68
CA TYR A 147 14.24 -28.24 -19.69
C TYR A 147 15.38 -29.24 -19.55
N GLU A 148 15.45 -29.92 -18.40
CA GLU A 148 16.28 -31.12 -18.23
C GLU A 148 15.88 -32.19 -19.27
N ARG A 149 16.87 -33.01 -19.68
CA ARG A 149 16.64 -34.12 -20.62
C ARG A 149 15.84 -35.29 -20.02
N ALA A 150 15.73 -35.38 -18.69
CA ALA A 150 14.92 -36.38 -18.01
C ALA A 150 13.41 -36.11 -18.20
N THR A 151 12.57 -37.14 -18.11
CA THR A 151 11.10 -37.02 -18.18
C THR A 151 10.51 -37.11 -16.77
N PRO A 152 9.63 -36.20 -16.33
CA PRO A 152 9.00 -35.09 -17.09
C PRO A 152 9.92 -33.88 -17.32
N GLY A 153 11.04 -33.76 -16.62
CA GLY A 153 12.07 -32.74 -16.87
C GLY A 153 11.67 -31.36 -16.37
N ARG A 154 12.45 -30.85 -15.42
CA ARG A 154 12.18 -29.53 -14.82
C ARG A 154 12.81 -28.42 -15.66
N THR A 155 12.29 -27.20 -15.54
CA THR A 155 12.82 -26.02 -16.24
C THR A 155 14.24 -25.73 -15.76
N VAL A 156 15.21 -25.57 -16.66
CA VAL A 156 16.61 -25.23 -16.31
C VAL A 156 16.98 -23.80 -16.70
N ALA A 157 16.29 -23.22 -17.69
CA ALA A 157 16.48 -21.83 -18.07
C ALA A 157 15.21 -21.24 -18.67
N VAL A 158 14.97 -19.96 -18.39
CA VAL A 158 13.93 -19.13 -19.00
C VAL A 158 14.59 -17.84 -19.48
N THR A 159 14.68 -17.67 -20.80
CA THR A 159 15.20 -16.46 -21.43
C THR A 159 14.00 -15.61 -21.83
N GLY A 160 13.80 -14.46 -21.18
CA GLY A 160 12.71 -13.54 -21.54
C GLY A 160 12.96 -12.82 -22.87
N PRO A 161 12.03 -11.98 -23.35
CA PRO A 161 12.12 -11.35 -24.67
C PRO A 161 13.20 -10.29 -24.74
N GLY A 162 13.75 -10.11 -25.95
CA GLY A 162 14.68 -9.06 -26.34
C GLY A 162 16.05 -9.57 -26.82
N ASP A 163 16.53 -9.07 -27.96
CA ASP A 163 17.83 -9.38 -28.57
C ASP A 163 18.96 -9.24 -27.54
N ALA A 164 18.92 -8.16 -26.75
CA ALA A 164 19.89 -7.91 -25.69
C ALA A 164 20.03 -9.05 -24.67
N TRP A 165 18.95 -9.78 -24.38
CA TRP A 165 18.97 -10.92 -23.45
C TRP A 165 19.38 -12.21 -24.16
N HIS A 166 18.82 -12.49 -25.32
CA HIS A 166 19.09 -13.71 -26.08
C HIS A 166 20.56 -13.77 -26.54
N GLU A 167 21.07 -12.69 -27.12
CA GLU A 167 22.45 -12.60 -27.63
C GLU A 167 23.49 -12.64 -26.50
N ALA A 168 23.19 -12.02 -25.35
CA ALA A 168 24.06 -12.04 -24.17
C ALA A 168 23.90 -13.32 -23.33
N GLY A 169 23.03 -14.25 -23.72
CA GLY A 169 22.75 -15.49 -22.98
C GLY A 169 22.21 -15.23 -21.57
N LYS A 170 21.38 -14.19 -21.39
CA LYS A 170 20.83 -13.76 -20.11
C LYS A 170 19.48 -14.42 -19.87
N ALA A 171 19.44 -15.33 -18.91
CA ALA A 171 18.28 -16.14 -18.59
C ALA A 171 18.19 -16.35 -17.08
N VAL A 172 16.97 -16.50 -16.57
CA VAL A 172 16.76 -17.05 -15.23
C VAL A 172 17.08 -18.54 -15.30
N ARG A 173 18.02 -19.00 -14.49
CA ARG A 173 18.50 -20.38 -14.49
C ARG A 173 18.11 -21.11 -13.22
N TYR A 174 17.83 -22.40 -13.37
CA TYR A 174 17.49 -23.29 -12.27
C TYR A 174 18.45 -24.47 -12.25
N ALA A 175 18.88 -24.86 -11.07
CA ALA A 175 19.55 -26.13 -10.82
C ALA A 175 18.87 -26.84 -9.67
N TYR A 176 18.68 -28.16 -9.81
CA TYR A 176 18.02 -28.98 -8.82
C TYR A 176 18.98 -30.02 -8.29
N MET A 177 19.20 -29.99 -7.00
CA MET A 177 20.27 -30.71 -6.32
C MET A 177 19.73 -31.32 -5.02
N ALA A 178 20.57 -32.05 -4.31
CA ALA A 178 20.33 -32.40 -2.92
C ALA A 178 21.38 -31.72 -2.03
N ASN A 179 21.08 -31.58 -0.73
CA ASN A 179 22.05 -31.04 0.23
C ASN A 179 23.26 -31.96 0.36
N SER A 180 24.41 -31.38 0.69
CA SER A 180 25.61 -32.13 1.09
C SER A 180 26.31 -31.40 2.23
N GLY A 181 26.74 -32.14 3.24
CA GLY A 181 27.54 -31.63 4.35
C GLY A 181 28.98 -31.28 3.97
N ASN A 182 29.44 -31.70 2.79
CA ASN A 182 30.83 -31.54 2.35
C ASN A 182 31.09 -30.27 1.52
N THR A 183 30.05 -29.50 1.17
CA THR A 183 30.20 -28.24 0.43
C THR A 183 29.47 -27.11 1.13
N ASP A 184 30.16 -25.98 1.35
CA ASP A 184 29.59 -24.88 2.13
C ASP A 184 28.28 -24.35 1.54
N THR A 185 28.16 -24.33 0.22
CA THR A 185 26.96 -23.84 -0.48
C THR A 185 25.75 -24.77 -0.41
N LEU A 186 25.93 -26.09 -0.18
CA LEU A 186 24.85 -27.07 -0.04
C LEU A 186 24.71 -27.60 1.40
N ARG A 187 25.56 -27.15 2.32
CA ARG A 187 25.47 -27.47 3.74
C ARG A 187 24.30 -26.74 4.37
N CYS A 188 23.43 -27.49 5.03
CA CYS A 188 22.28 -26.99 5.79
C CYS A 188 22.39 -27.46 7.25
N LEU A 189 22.38 -26.52 8.19
CA LEU A 189 22.36 -26.85 9.61
C LEU A 189 20.99 -27.40 10.02
N LEU A 190 21.01 -28.41 10.89
CA LEU A 190 19.82 -28.97 11.52
C LEU A 190 19.60 -28.26 12.86
N HIS A 191 18.45 -27.60 12.98
CA HIS A 191 18.04 -26.92 14.20
C HIS A 191 16.99 -27.76 14.93
N GLU A 192 17.14 -27.86 16.25
CA GLU A 192 16.14 -28.42 17.14
C GLU A 192 15.60 -27.32 18.04
N ILE A 193 14.31 -27.41 18.35
CA ILE A 193 13.63 -26.50 19.27
C ILE A 193 13.07 -27.27 20.45
N THR A 194 13.23 -26.69 21.63
CA THR A 194 12.57 -27.12 22.86
C THR A 194 11.82 -25.94 23.46
N GLU A 195 10.79 -26.23 24.24
CA GLU A 195 9.95 -25.23 24.88
C GLU A 195 9.86 -25.57 26.37
N GLY A 196 10.13 -24.58 27.22
CA GLY A 196 10.06 -24.70 28.67
C GLY A 196 9.51 -23.43 29.32
N PRO A 197 9.51 -23.36 30.66
CA PRO A 197 8.99 -22.21 31.40
C PRO A 197 9.65 -20.87 31.06
N GLY A 198 10.89 -20.88 30.54
CA GLY A 198 11.63 -19.70 30.08
C GLY A 198 11.44 -19.35 28.60
N GLY A 199 10.47 -19.96 27.91
CA GLY A 199 10.23 -19.77 26.48
C GLY A 199 10.85 -20.83 25.59
N ILE A 200 11.11 -20.49 24.34
CA ILE A 200 11.73 -21.40 23.36
C ILE A 200 13.26 -21.38 23.48
N SER A 201 13.87 -22.54 23.30
CA SER A 201 15.32 -22.68 23.14
C SER A 201 15.60 -23.38 21.82
N VAL A 202 16.44 -22.75 20.99
CA VAL A 202 16.87 -23.29 19.70
C VAL A 202 18.33 -23.70 19.80
N ARG A 203 18.67 -24.88 19.29
CA ARG A 203 20.06 -25.34 19.20
C ARG A 203 20.38 -25.90 17.83
N VAL A 204 21.63 -25.79 17.43
CA VAL A 204 22.18 -26.48 16.26
C VAL A 204 22.50 -27.92 16.68
N ALA A 205 21.67 -28.87 16.25
CA ALA A 205 21.81 -30.29 16.57
C ALA A 205 22.82 -31.01 15.67
N GLY A 206 23.17 -30.41 14.53
CA GLY A 206 24.14 -30.94 13.58
C GLY A 206 23.94 -30.37 12.18
N VAL A 207 24.23 -31.19 11.18
CA VAL A 207 23.94 -30.90 9.77
C VAL A 207 22.90 -31.91 9.27
N TYR A 208 22.05 -31.49 8.34
CA TYR A 208 21.21 -32.44 7.63
C TYR A 208 22.08 -33.45 6.86
N ALA A 209 21.77 -34.74 6.97
CA ALA A 209 22.50 -35.78 6.27
C ALA A 209 22.41 -35.59 4.75
N ASP A 210 23.45 -35.97 4.02
CA ASP A 210 23.54 -35.82 2.57
C ASP A 210 22.37 -36.49 1.87
N GLY A 211 21.80 -35.81 0.86
CA GLY A 211 20.69 -36.35 0.07
C GLY A 211 19.31 -36.32 0.75
N THR A 212 19.16 -35.69 1.93
CA THR A 212 17.88 -35.69 2.66
C THR A 212 16.96 -34.52 2.34
N LEU A 213 17.51 -33.42 1.84
CA LEU A 213 16.79 -32.20 1.43
C LEU A 213 16.86 -32.03 -0.08
N SER A 214 15.76 -31.56 -0.66
CA SER A 214 15.75 -31.06 -2.03
C SER A 214 16.25 -29.62 -2.05
N VAL A 215 17.16 -29.30 -2.97
CA VAL A 215 17.73 -27.96 -3.10
C VAL A 215 17.40 -27.43 -4.49
N THR A 216 16.69 -26.31 -4.54
CA THR A 216 16.46 -25.57 -5.79
C THR A 216 17.30 -24.31 -5.77
N ARG A 217 18.22 -24.20 -6.72
CA ARG A 217 19.03 -23.02 -6.95
C ARG A 217 18.41 -22.22 -8.09
N THR A 218 18.09 -20.96 -7.84
CA THR A 218 17.62 -20.00 -8.84
C THR A 218 18.68 -18.93 -9.03
N GLU A 219 19.03 -18.62 -10.27
CA GLU A 219 19.95 -17.56 -10.63
C GLU A 219 19.24 -16.59 -11.59
N ASN A 220 19.22 -15.30 -11.25
CA ASN A 220 18.57 -14.30 -12.09
C ASN A 220 19.44 -13.97 -13.33
N GLU A 221 18.92 -13.12 -14.21
CA GLU A 221 19.59 -12.74 -15.47
C GLU A 221 20.92 -11.98 -15.25
N ASP A 222 21.10 -11.35 -14.08
CA ASP A 222 22.34 -10.68 -13.67
C ASP A 222 23.33 -11.60 -12.94
N GLY A 223 22.94 -12.86 -12.71
CA GLY A 223 23.78 -13.87 -12.07
C GLY A 223 23.66 -13.92 -10.54
N HIS A 224 22.78 -13.15 -9.91
CA HIS A 224 22.52 -13.25 -8.46
C HIS A 224 21.79 -14.57 -8.19
N ALA A 225 22.25 -15.31 -7.18
CA ALA A 225 21.78 -16.67 -6.92
C ALA A 225 21.13 -16.81 -5.55
N ALA A 226 20.05 -17.59 -5.49
CA ALA A 226 19.39 -18.01 -4.26
C ALA A 226 19.19 -19.52 -4.26
N LEU A 227 19.27 -20.15 -3.09
CA LEU A 227 19.02 -21.57 -2.88
C LEU A 227 17.89 -21.72 -1.87
N VAL A 228 16.94 -22.60 -2.18
CA VAL A 228 15.86 -23.00 -1.27
C VAL A 228 16.01 -24.48 -0.96
N PHE A 229 16.12 -24.79 0.32
CA PHE A 229 16.21 -26.15 0.84
C PHE A 229 14.85 -26.56 1.39
N THR A 230 14.37 -27.70 0.93
CA THR A 230 13.05 -28.23 1.25
C THR A 230 13.18 -29.64 1.80
N ASP A 231 12.50 -29.91 2.92
CA ASP A 231 12.45 -31.23 3.50
C ASP A 231 11.50 -32.19 2.77
N ARG A 232 11.43 -33.43 3.23
CA ARG A 232 10.58 -34.48 2.62
C ARG A 232 9.07 -34.21 2.74
N SER A 233 8.66 -33.29 3.61
CA SER A 233 7.25 -32.87 3.78
C SER A 233 6.91 -31.64 2.93
N GLY A 234 7.85 -31.16 2.11
CA GLY A 234 7.64 -29.97 1.28
C GLY A 234 7.85 -28.65 2.02
N ARG A 235 8.37 -28.67 3.25
CA ARG A 235 8.58 -27.45 4.05
C ARG A 235 9.95 -26.86 3.75
N LYS A 236 10.00 -25.54 3.57
CA LYS A 236 11.26 -24.79 3.42
C LYS A 236 11.98 -24.77 4.77
N VAL A 237 13.23 -25.24 4.82
CA VAL A 237 14.07 -25.27 6.04
C VAL A 237 15.22 -24.27 6.02
N LEU A 238 15.69 -23.90 4.82
CA LEU A 238 16.71 -22.86 4.62
C LEU A 238 16.42 -22.12 3.31
N SER A 239 16.52 -20.80 3.36
CA SER A 239 16.67 -19.93 2.20
C SER A 239 18.03 -19.26 2.27
N ARG A 240 18.84 -19.40 1.22
CA ARG A 240 20.20 -18.86 1.16
C ARG A 240 20.34 -17.93 -0.03
N ALA A 241 20.72 -16.69 0.19
CA ALA A 241 21.13 -15.78 -0.89
C ALA A 241 22.65 -15.76 -1.01
N ILE A 242 23.18 -15.65 -2.23
CA ILE A 242 24.62 -15.63 -2.51
C ILE A 242 25.01 -14.28 -3.09
N ASP A 243 25.84 -13.53 -2.36
CA ASP A 243 26.46 -12.32 -2.86
C ASP A 243 27.71 -12.66 -3.67
N ARG A 244 27.58 -12.66 -5.00
CA ARG A 244 28.69 -12.94 -5.91
C ARG A 244 29.63 -11.77 -6.14
N GLU A 245 29.21 -10.54 -5.82
CA GLU A 245 30.06 -9.35 -5.98
C GLU A 245 31.02 -9.21 -4.79
N ALA A 246 30.63 -9.70 -3.61
CA ALA A 246 31.44 -9.71 -2.39
C ALA A 246 32.14 -11.06 -2.11
N GLY A 247 32.52 -11.82 -3.14
CA GLY A 247 33.33 -13.03 -2.96
C GLY A 247 32.56 -14.30 -2.55
N THR A 248 31.28 -14.42 -2.94
CA THR A 248 30.38 -15.59 -2.73
C THR A 248 29.88 -15.79 -1.29
N ALA A 249 29.78 -14.71 -0.51
CA ALA A 249 29.19 -14.76 0.83
C ALA A 249 27.74 -15.29 0.80
N ALA A 250 27.40 -16.13 1.76
CA ALA A 250 26.06 -16.72 1.92
C ALA A 250 25.28 -16.03 3.05
N TYR A 251 24.03 -15.69 2.77
CA TYR A 251 23.10 -15.06 3.71
C TYR A 251 21.95 -16.02 3.99
N ASP A 252 21.98 -16.64 5.17
CA ASP A 252 21.12 -17.78 5.52
C ASP A 252 19.92 -17.38 6.35
N THR A 253 18.73 -17.76 5.89
CA THR A 253 17.51 -17.70 6.68
C THR A 253 17.02 -19.10 6.99
N TYR A 254 17.12 -19.52 8.25
CA TYR A 254 16.64 -20.84 8.70
C TYR A 254 15.19 -20.77 9.17
N TYR A 255 14.45 -21.84 8.88
CA TYR A 255 13.05 -22.03 9.29
C TYR A 255 13.00 -23.25 10.19
N VAL A 256 12.72 -23.03 11.48
CA VAL A 256 12.79 -24.05 12.52
C VAL A 256 11.39 -24.51 12.87
N TYR A 257 11.14 -25.81 12.72
CA TYR A 257 9.83 -26.42 12.97
C TYR A 257 9.88 -27.30 14.21
N ASP A 258 8.74 -27.44 14.90
CA ASP A 258 8.58 -28.48 15.92
C ASP A 258 8.25 -29.85 15.31
N ALA A 259 8.10 -30.87 16.16
CA ALA A 259 7.75 -32.23 15.76
C ALA A 259 6.34 -32.34 15.14
N GLY A 260 5.43 -31.43 15.46
CA GLY A 260 4.09 -31.33 14.84
C GLY A 260 4.12 -30.66 13.47
N GLY A 261 5.23 -30.02 13.13
CA GLY A 261 5.46 -29.32 11.87
C GLY A 261 5.03 -27.88 11.85
N ASN A 262 4.78 -27.27 13.00
CA ASN A 262 4.52 -25.85 13.12
C ASN A 262 5.84 -25.06 13.03
N LEU A 263 5.85 -23.93 12.32
CA LEU A 263 7.02 -23.06 12.23
C LEU A 263 7.19 -22.30 13.53
N ARG A 264 8.20 -22.61 14.34
CA ARG A 264 8.38 -22.02 15.68
C ARG A 264 9.36 -20.85 15.71
N ALA A 265 10.33 -20.83 14.80
CA ALA A 265 11.25 -19.71 14.67
C ALA A 265 11.73 -19.50 13.23
N VAL A 266 12.00 -18.25 12.86
CA VAL A 266 12.76 -17.89 11.66
C VAL A 266 14.01 -17.13 12.10
N LEU A 267 15.17 -17.66 11.72
CA LEU A 267 16.48 -17.10 12.06
C LEU A 267 17.00 -16.34 10.84
N PRO A 268 17.06 -15.00 10.86
CA PRO A 268 17.51 -14.20 9.72
C PRO A 268 19.05 -14.25 9.55
N PRO A 269 19.60 -13.74 8.43
CA PRO A 269 21.02 -13.89 8.10
C PRO A 269 22.00 -13.44 9.17
N GLU A 270 21.76 -12.30 9.82
CA GLU A 270 22.67 -11.79 10.86
C GLU A 270 22.74 -12.74 12.06
N LEU A 271 21.60 -13.32 12.47
CA LEU A 271 21.57 -14.29 13.56
C LEU A 271 22.24 -15.60 13.14
N SER A 272 21.91 -16.10 11.95
CA SER A 272 22.45 -17.35 11.40
C SER A 272 23.97 -17.31 11.27
N ALA A 273 24.55 -16.17 10.85
CA ALA A 273 25.99 -16.01 10.71
C ALA A 273 26.75 -16.20 12.03
N ASN A 274 26.11 -15.85 13.16
CA ASN A 274 26.70 -15.90 14.49
C ASN A 274 26.40 -17.22 15.25
N CYS A 275 25.59 -18.12 14.68
CA CYS A 275 25.03 -19.29 15.38
C CYS A 275 25.29 -20.60 14.63
N ASN A 276 26.53 -21.09 14.68
CA ASN A 276 26.97 -22.26 13.89
C ASN A 276 27.03 -23.58 14.67
N SER A 277 26.87 -23.55 16.00
CA SER A 277 26.94 -24.73 16.86
C SER A 277 26.33 -24.47 18.23
N GLY A 278 25.84 -25.53 18.90
CA GLY A 278 25.36 -25.44 20.28
C GLY A 278 24.00 -24.74 20.40
N THR A 279 23.65 -24.38 21.63
CA THR A 279 22.42 -23.63 21.93
C THR A 279 22.61 -22.18 21.55
N ILE A 280 21.63 -21.62 20.83
CA ILE A 280 21.62 -20.21 20.48
C ILE A 280 21.33 -19.39 21.73
N ASP A 281 22.12 -18.33 21.92
CA ASP A 281 21.96 -17.38 23.01
C ASP A 281 20.55 -16.78 23.03
N SER A 282 19.93 -16.72 24.21
CA SER A 282 18.55 -16.25 24.36
C SER A 282 18.38 -14.79 23.98
N ASP A 283 19.38 -13.95 24.26
CA ASP A 283 19.31 -12.52 23.97
C ASP A 283 19.42 -12.29 22.46
N MET A 284 20.24 -13.09 21.77
CA MET A 284 20.32 -13.08 20.30
C MET A 284 19.02 -13.55 19.64
N LEU A 285 18.37 -14.59 20.17
CA LEU A 285 17.04 -15.01 19.71
C LEU A 285 16.02 -13.89 19.88
N GLU A 286 16.00 -13.23 21.04
CA GLU A 286 15.09 -12.13 21.31
C GLU A 286 15.33 -10.92 20.38
N LYS A 287 16.59 -10.60 20.09
CA LYS A 287 16.96 -9.44 19.26
C LYS A 287 16.71 -9.62 17.78
N TYR A 288 16.80 -10.85 17.26
CA TYR A 288 16.83 -11.09 15.81
C TYR A 288 15.82 -12.12 15.30
N ALA A 289 15.37 -13.08 16.09
CA ALA A 289 14.50 -14.14 15.60
C ALA A 289 13.03 -13.69 15.53
N TYR A 290 12.32 -14.20 14.52
CA TYR A 290 10.86 -14.23 14.55
C TYR A 290 10.43 -15.49 15.29
N ILE A 291 9.55 -15.37 16.27
CA ILE A 291 9.14 -16.49 17.13
C ILE A 291 7.62 -16.65 17.06
N TYR A 292 7.18 -17.91 16.96
CA TYR A 292 5.77 -18.26 16.88
C TYR A 292 5.39 -19.33 17.90
N GLY A 293 4.22 -19.16 18.50
CA GLY A 293 3.59 -20.12 19.40
C GLY A 293 2.24 -20.57 18.88
N TYR A 294 1.85 -21.79 19.22
CA TYR A 294 0.65 -22.43 18.71
C TYR A 294 -0.17 -23.04 19.85
N ASP A 295 -1.50 -23.01 19.69
CA ASP A 295 -2.40 -23.71 20.59
C ASP A 295 -2.42 -25.23 20.32
N THR A 296 -3.21 -25.97 21.12
CA THR A 296 -3.36 -27.42 20.96
C THR A 296 -4.02 -27.86 19.64
N ARG A 297 -4.55 -26.92 18.86
CA ARG A 297 -5.18 -27.13 17.55
C ARG A 297 -4.28 -26.66 16.39
N ASN A 298 -3.01 -26.35 16.64
CA ASN A 298 -2.03 -25.85 15.67
C ASN A 298 -2.39 -24.48 15.05
N ARG A 299 -3.13 -23.63 15.77
CA ARG A 299 -3.39 -22.24 15.35
C ARG A 299 -2.37 -21.31 16.01
N MET A 300 -1.83 -20.34 15.27
CA MET A 300 -0.80 -19.41 15.76
C MET A 300 -1.39 -18.46 16.81
N CYS A 301 -1.07 -18.68 18.08
CA CYS A 301 -1.59 -17.89 19.20
C CYS A 301 -0.57 -16.90 19.77
N LEU A 302 0.68 -16.95 19.31
CA LEU A 302 1.75 -16.03 19.67
C LEU A 302 2.59 -15.70 18.44
N ARG A 303 2.90 -14.41 18.27
CA ARG A 303 3.82 -13.91 17.25
C ARG A 303 4.74 -12.86 17.87
N LYS A 304 6.04 -13.12 17.94
CA LYS A 304 7.05 -12.12 18.33
C LYS A 304 7.88 -11.75 17.10
N VAL A 305 8.00 -10.45 16.85
CA VAL A 305 8.91 -9.90 15.86
C VAL A 305 10.15 -9.33 16.57
N PRO A 306 11.32 -9.28 15.91
CA PRO A 306 12.54 -8.73 16.49
C PRO A 306 12.34 -7.31 17.04
N GLY A 307 12.79 -7.07 18.28
CA GLY A 307 12.73 -5.73 18.90
C GLY A 307 11.35 -5.30 19.43
N ALA A 308 10.36 -6.19 19.44
CA ALA A 308 9.06 -5.98 20.05
C ALA A 308 8.68 -7.12 21.02
N GLU A 309 7.78 -6.80 21.94
CA GLU A 309 7.11 -7.75 22.79
C GLU A 309 6.13 -8.63 21.97
N PRO A 310 5.86 -9.89 22.38
CA PRO A 310 4.98 -10.78 21.62
C PRO A 310 3.57 -10.23 21.45
N GLU A 311 2.96 -10.47 20.30
CA GLU A 311 1.51 -10.35 20.12
C GLU A 311 0.84 -11.69 20.40
N LEU A 312 -0.30 -11.65 21.10
CA LEU A 312 -1.07 -12.81 21.51
C LEU A 312 -2.44 -12.82 20.83
N PHE A 313 -2.93 -14.01 20.49
CA PHE A 313 -4.21 -14.20 19.81
C PHE A 313 -5.02 -15.31 20.50
N ILE A 314 -6.32 -15.07 20.71
CA ILE A 314 -7.27 -16.09 21.16
C ILE A 314 -8.32 -16.28 20.08
N TYR A 315 -8.64 -17.55 19.81
CA TYR A 315 -9.60 -17.95 18.79
C TYR A 315 -10.89 -18.50 19.40
N ASP A 316 -12.01 -18.28 18.72
CA ASP A 316 -13.27 -18.93 19.08
C ASP A 316 -13.35 -20.39 18.56
N ALA A 317 -14.48 -21.05 18.83
CA ALA A 317 -14.70 -22.44 18.41
C ALA A 317 -14.87 -22.60 16.88
N ALA A 318 -15.05 -21.51 16.13
CA ALA A 318 -15.12 -21.49 14.67
C ALA A 318 -13.76 -21.13 14.03
N ASP A 319 -12.67 -21.18 14.80
CA ASP A 319 -11.31 -20.90 14.33
C ASP A 319 -11.07 -19.45 13.88
N ARG A 320 -11.84 -18.49 14.44
CA ARG A 320 -11.71 -17.06 14.14
C ARG A 320 -11.03 -16.32 15.31
N PRO A 321 -10.08 -15.40 15.05
CA PRO A 321 -9.42 -14.63 16.10
C PRO A 321 -10.41 -13.63 16.72
N VAL A 322 -10.64 -13.71 18.03
CA VAL A 322 -11.60 -12.86 18.76
C VAL A 322 -10.94 -11.89 19.72
N TYR A 323 -9.71 -12.18 20.16
CA TYR A 323 -8.90 -11.24 20.93
C TYR A 323 -7.48 -11.16 20.36
N ARG A 324 -6.93 -9.95 20.33
CA ARG A 324 -5.53 -9.66 20.02
C ARG A 324 -4.94 -8.77 21.11
N GLN A 325 -3.74 -9.07 21.57
CA GLN A 325 -3.07 -8.25 22.57
C GLN A 325 -1.57 -8.10 22.28
N ASP A 326 -1.13 -6.88 22.04
CA ASP A 326 0.30 -6.52 21.91
C ASP A 326 0.92 -6.07 23.24
N GLY A 327 2.20 -5.71 23.22
CA GLY A 327 2.97 -5.32 24.41
C GLY A 327 2.40 -4.10 25.12
N LYS A 328 2.07 -3.03 24.38
CA LYS A 328 1.49 -1.81 24.96
C LYS A 328 0.06 -2.01 25.45
N MET A 329 -0.72 -2.84 24.79
CA MET A 329 -2.05 -3.23 25.28
C MET A 329 -1.95 -4.01 26.60
N ARG A 330 -0.97 -4.93 26.72
CA ARG A 330 -0.70 -5.64 27.98
C ARG A 330 -0.36 -4.71 29.14
N GLU A 331 0.52 -3.74 28.93
CA GLU A 331 0.87 -2.73 29.95
C GLU A 331 -0.35 -1.94 30.44
N LYS A 332 -1.34 -1.72 29.56
CA LYS A 332 -2.60 -1.03 29.86
C LYS A 332 -3.69 -1.96 30.43
N GLY A 333 -3.48 -3.28 30.45
CA GLY A 333 -4.50 -4.25 30.88
C GLY A 333 -5.71 -4.37 29.94
N ILE A 334 -5.54 -4.01 28.66
CA ILE A 334 -6.58 -4.06 27.62
C ILE A 334 -6.19 -5.03 26.50
N CYS A 335 -7.14 -5.37 25.63
CA CYS A 335 -6.88 -6.03 24.37
C CYS A 335 -7.84 -5.53 23.29
N GLU A 336 -7.50 -5.79 22.03
CA GLU A 336 -8.40 -5.65 20.90
C GLU A 336 -9.35 -6.85 20.84
N PHE A 337 -10.63 -6.63 20.53
CA PHE A 337 -11.60 -7.68 20.25
C PHE A 337 -12.18 -7.55 18.85
N THR A 338 -12.55 -8.68 18.26
CA THR A 338 -13.29 -8.76 16.99
C THR A 338 -14.51 -9.65 17.16
N ALA A 339 -15.69 -9.11 16.84
CA ALA A 339 -16.96 -9.83 16.88
C ALA A 339 -17.49 -10.11 15.46
N TYR A 340 -17.99 -11.33 15.26
CA TYR A 340 -18.43 -11.83 13.96
C TYR A 340 -19.90 -12.21 13.96
N ASP A 341 -20.57 -11.98 12.83
CA ASP A 341 -21.96 -12.43 12.67
C ASP A 341 -22.03 -13.94 12.41
N VAL A 342 -23.25 -14.44 12.17
CA VAL A 342 -23.52 -15.85 11.88
C VAL A 342 -22.91 -16.34 10.56
N PHE A 343 -22.56 -15.44 9.65
CA PHE A 343 -21.92 -15.75 8.36
C PHE A 343 -20.39 -15.60 8.43
N GLY A 344 -19.84 -15.16 9.57
CA GLY A 344 -18.41 -14.95 9.73
C GLY A 344 -17.91 -13.58 9.25
N ARG A 345 -18.80 -12.61 9.01
CA ARG A 345 -18.42 -11.24 8.67
C ARG A 345 -18.13 -10.45 9.95
N GLU A 346 -17.13 -9.58 9.93
CA GLU A 346 -16.74 -8.75 11.07
C GLU A 346 -17.79 -7.65 11.32
N CYS A 347 -18.53 -7.70 12.44
CA CYS A 347 -19.46 -6.63 12.79
C CYS A 347 -18.77 -5.50 13.55
N VAL A 348 -17.97 -5.82 14.57
CA VAL A 348 -17.42 -4.81 15.50
C VAL A 348 -16.00 -5.20 15.86
N THR A 349 -15.09 -4.25 15.74
CA THR A 349 -13.77 -4.30 16.37
C THR A 349 -13.66 -3.20 17.40
N GLY A 350 -12.92 -3.43 18.47
CA GLY A 350 -12.78 -2.46 19.54
C GLY A 350 -11.75 -2.87 20.57
N VAL A 351 -11.70 -2.13 21.67
CA VAL A 351 -10.85 -2.45 22.82
C VAL A 351 -11.72 -2.80 24.01
N CYS A 352 -11.28 -3.76 24.80
CA CYS A 352 -11.95 -4.18 26.03
C CYS A 352 -10.92 -4.64 27.06
N SER A 353 -11.34 -4.75 28.32
CA SER A 353 -10.51 -5.38 29.35
C SER A 353 -10.61 -6.89 29.25
N TYR A 354 -9.47 -7.58 29.11
CA TYR A 354 -9.45 -9.04 29.09
C TYR A 354 -8.14 -9.57 29.63
N SER A 355 -8.21 -10.55 30.52
CA SER A 355 -7.04 -11.23 31.08
C SER A 355 -6.74 -12.48 30.26
N PHE A 356 -5.63 -12.46 29.53
CA PHE A 356 -5.17 -13.62 28.80
C PHE A 356 -4.78 -14.74 29.78
N PRO A 357 -5.07 -16.01 29.46
CA PRO A 357 -4.57 -17.14 30.24
C PRO A 357 -3.04 -17.11 30.36
N ALA A 358 -2.49 -17.72 31.41
CA ALA A 358 -1.04 -17.82 31.55
C ALA A 358 -0.41 -18.82 30.55
N ASP A 359 -1.16 -19.86 30.17
CA ASP A 359 -0.70 -20.90 29.23
C ASP A 359 -1.24 -20.65 27.83
N THR A 360 -0.33 -20.44 26.87
CA THR A 360 -0.63 -20.25 25.45
C THR A 360 -1.38 -21.42 24.83
N LYS A 361 -1.21 -22.63 25.36
CA LYS A 361 -1.94 -23.82 24.90
C LYS A 361 -3.45 -23.72 25.11
N SER A 362 -3.89 -22.82 25.99
CA SER A 362 -5.29 -22.55 26.32
C SER A 362 -5.85 -21.29 25.61
N PHE A 363 -5.18 -20.79 24.57
CA PHE A 363 -5.61 -19.57 23.85
C PHE A 363 -6.74 -19.84 22.85
N PHE A 364 -7.80 -20.49 23.35
CA PHE A 364 -9.00 -20.77 22.59
C PHE A 364 -10.24 -20.80 23.48
N LEU A 365 -11.38 -20.51 22.87
CA LEU A 365 -12.69 -20.61 23.50
C LEU A 365 -13.47 -21.79 22.89
N GLU A 366 -14.32 -22.42 23.71
CA GLU A 366 -15.25 -23.46 23.26
C GLU A 366 -16.57 -22.89 22.71
N THR A 367 -16.75 -21.59 22.83
CA THR A 367 -17.90 -20.84 22.34
C THR A 367 -17.64 -20.23 20.97
N VAL A 368 -18.70 -20.01 20.19
CA VAL A 368 -18.64 -19.29 18.90
C VAL A 368 -19.09 -17.85 19.13
N CYS A 369 -18.27 -16.88 18.71
CA CYS A 369 -18.64 -15.47 18.77
C CYS A 369 -19.82 -15.18 17.82
N LYS A 370 -20.82 -14.43 18.29
CA LYS A 370 -21.94 -13.97 17.48
C LYS A 370 -22.27 -12.52 17.82
N CYS A 371 -22.33 -11.65 16.82
CA CYS A 371 -22.92 -10.32 16.91
C CYS A 371 -24.22 -10.23 16.11
N GLU A 372 -25.19 -9.50 16.68
CA GLU A 372 -26.47 -9.19 16.05
C GLU A 372 -26.77 -7.70 16.24
N TYR A 373 -27.16 -7.01 15.16
CA TYR A 373 -27.55 -5.61 15.26
C TYR A 373 -28.95 -5.52 15.86
N THR A 374 -29.06 -4.91 17.04
CA THR A 374 -30.34 -4.74 17.75
C THR A 374 -30.75 -3.27 17.88
N GLY A 375 -29.86 -2.34 17.47
CA GLY A 375 -30.00 -0.91 17.77
C GLY A 375 -29.80 -0.56 19.25
N THR A 376 -29.69 -1.56 20.13
CA THR A 376 -29.51 -1.42 21.57
C THR A 376 -28.19 -2.07 21.99
N GLY A 377 -27.15 -1.27 22.25
CA GLY A 377 -25.81 -1.79 22.55
C GLY A 377 -24.84 -0.64 22.78
N ASN A 378 -24.78 -0.15 24.02
CA ASN A 378 -23.89 0.93 24.39
C ASN A 378 -22.44 0.44 24.38
N GLY A 379 -21.54 1.18 23.74
CA GLY A 379 -20.12 0.82 23.60
C GLY A 379 -19.80 -0.08 22.39
N THR A 380 -20.80 -0.76 21.82
CA THR A 380 -20.67 -1.68 20.67
C THR A 380 -21.46 -1.24 19.43
N MET A 381 -21.81 0.04 19.36
CA MET A 381 -22.51 0.66 18.21
C MET A 381 -23.82 -0.05 17.83
N GLY A 382 -24.62 -0.45 18.83
CA GLY A 382 -25.93 -1.09 18.62
C GLY A 382 -25.88 -2.60 18.35
N TYR A 383 -24.69 -3.20 18.38
CA TYR A 383 -24.53 -4.65 18.30
C TYR A 383 -24.59 -5.32 19.67
N ARG A 384 -25.34 -6.43 19.75
CA ARG A 384 -25.31 -7.36 20.87
C ARG A 384 -24.30 -8.46 20.58
N ILE A 385 -23.27 -8.58 21.40
CA ILE A 385 -22.22 -9.61 21.28
C ILE A 385 -22.51 -10.76 22.26
N THR A 386 -22.41 -12.00 21.78
CA THR A 386 -22.58 -13.22 22.57
C THR A 386 -21.49 -14.24 22.25
N GLY A 387 -21.26 -15.19 23.14
CA GLY A 387 -20.21 -16.22 23.00
C GLY A 387 -18.81 -15.76 23.43
N ILE A 388 -18.58 -14.46 23.59
CA ILE A 388 -17.36 -13.88 24.16
C ILE A 388 -17.72 -12.78 25.17
N SER A 389 -16.79 -12.44 26.07
CA SER A 389 -16.98 -11.40 27.09
C SER A 389 -16.16 -10.15 26.74
N VAL A 390 -16.80 -9.02 26.55
CA VAL A 390 -16.15 -7.75 26.18
C VAL A 390 -16.47 -6.66 27.20
N PRO A 391 -15.95 -6.76 28.44
CA PRO A 391 -16.23 -5.78 29.48
C PRO A 391 -15.58 -4.43 29.13
N ASP A 392 -16.25 -3.34 29.48
CA ASP A 392 -15.80 -1.96 29.22
C ASP A 392 -15.47 -1.71 27.75
N ALA A 393 -16.18 -2.38 26.85
CA ALA A 393 -15.94 -2.32 25.41
C ALA A 393 -16.08 -0.89 24.87
N THR A 394 -15.05 -0.46 24.15
CA THR A 394 -15.07 0.74 23.31
C THR A 394 -14.85 0.31 21.86
N ALA A 395 -15.90 0.38 21.04
CA ALA A 395 -15.81 0.09 19.62
C ALA A 395 -14.85 1.08 18.92
N LEU A 396 -14.00 0.54 18.06
CA LEU A 396 -13.14 1.28 17.15
C LEU A 396 -13.73 1.30 15.74
N THR A 397 -14.30 0.18 15.30
CA THR A 397 -15.01 0.08 14.02
C THR A 397 -16.27 -0.76 14.20
N ALA A 398 -17.37 -0.37 13.56
CA ALA A 398 -18.55 -1.20 13.40
C ALA A 398 -18.98 -1.21 11.92
N ASN A 399 -19.16 -2.39 11.35
CA ASN A 399 -19.65 -2.60 9.99
C ASN A 399 -21.12 -3.01 10.03
N PHE A 400 -21.94 -2.48 9.14
CA PHE A 400 -23.34 -2.84 8.99
C PHE A 400 -23.54 -3.54 7.66
N TYR A 401 -24.38 -4.57 7.67
CA TYR A 401 -24.65 -5.40 6.52
C TYR A 401 -26.15 -5.52 6.27
N ASP A 402 -26.51 -5.88 5.05
CA ASP A 402 -27.83 -6.35 4.61
C ASP A 402 -28.93 -5.28 4.57
N ARG A 403 -28.98 -4.37 5.54
CA ARG A 403 -30.03 -3.36 5.73
C ARG A 403 -29.47 -1.99 6.12
N TYR A 404 -30.28 -0.94 5.92
CA TYR A 404 -29.93 0.45 6.22
C TYR A 404 -30.48 0.96 7.56
N THR A 405 -31.01 0.06 8.40
CA THR A 405 -31.67 0.42 9.68
C THR A 405 -30.77 1.20 10.64
N PHE A 406 -29.44 1.08 10.52
CA PHE A 406 -28.49 1.85 11.34
C PHE A 406 -28.43 3.35 10.96
N ALA A 407 -28.82 3.70 9.72
CA ALA A 407 -28.81 5.04 9.19
C ALA A 407 -30.19 5.74 9.26
N GLU A 408 -31.27 4.99 9.50
CA GLU A 408 -32.63 5.53 9.51
C GLU A 408 -32.81 6.68 10.51
N GLY A 409 -33.37 7.80 10.00
CA GLY A 409 -33.60 9.01 10.79
C GLY A 409 -32.37 9.92 10.90
N ASN A 410 -31.29 9.62 10.18
CA ASN A 410 -30.10 10.47 10.08
C ASN A 410 -30.07 11.18 8.72
N GLY A 411 -30.54 12.44 8.69
CA GLY A 411 -30.61 13.25 7.48
C GLY A 411 -29.28 13.52 6.76
N ILE A 412 -28.12 13.20 7.36
CA ILE A 412 -26.82 13.24 6.66
C ILE A 412 -26.59 11.95 5.87
N LEU A 413 -26.95 10.81 6.46
CA LEU A 413 -26.69 9.47 5.91
C LEU A 413 -27.77 8.99 4.95
N ASP A 414 -28.97 9.57 5.03
CA ASP A 414 -30.12 9.20 4.19
C ASP A 414 -29.78 9.24 2.70
N TYR A 415 -30.28 8.24 1.97
CA TYR A 415 -30.22 8.21 0.51
C TYR A 415 -30.96 9.41 -0.06
N ASN A 416 -30.36 10.04 -1.07
CA ASN A 416 -31.09 10.97 -1.93
C ASN A 416 -30.70 10.75 -3.38
N GLU A 417 -31.71 10.78 -4.26
CA GLU A 417 -31.51 10.76 -5.70
C GLU A 417 -30.73 12.02 -6.15
N GLU A 418 -29.91 11.85 -7.18
CA GLU A 418 -29.17 12.92 -7.84
C GLU A 418 -29.20 12.64 -9.34
N ASP A 419 -29.63 13.63 -10.12
CA ASP A 419 -29.79 13.49 -11.56
C ASP A 419 -28.45 13.16 -12.24
N GLY A 420 -28.46 12.16 -13.12
CA GLY A 420 -27.29 11.68 -13.84
C GLY A 420 -26.45 10.63 -13.11
N TYR A 421 -26.82 10.23 -11.89
CA TYR A 421 -26.11 9.21 -11.09
C TYR A 421 -26.96 7.96 -10.83
N GLY A 422 -26.34 6.91 -10.31
CA GLY A 422 -27.00 5.62 -10.05
C GLY A 422 -28.14 5.70 -9.03
N ARG A 423 -29.09 4.75 -9.13
CA ARG A 423 -30.27 4.66 -8.26
C ARG A 423 -30.23 3.45 -7.34
N ILE A 424 -30.69 3.63 -6.10
CA ILE A 424 -30.59 2.61 -5.05
C ILE A 424 -31.38 1.35 -5.42
N TYR A 425 -30.74 0.20 -5.19
CA TYR A 425 -31.40 -1.07 -5.08
C TYR A 425 -31.68 -1.37 -3.61
N SER A 426 -32.96 -1.46 -3.26
CA SER A 426 -33.41 -1.52 -1.86
C SER A 426 -33.06 -2.85 -1.15
N LYS A 427 -32.76 -3.92 -1.89
CA LYS A 427 -32.41 -5.24 -1.35
C LYS A 427 -30.88 -5.41 -1.29
N ALA A 428 -30.24 -4.88 -0.24
CA ALA A 428 -28.78 -4.94 -0.06
C ALA A 428 -28.27 -6.19 0.69
N LEU A 429 -29.03 -7.30 0.67
CA LEU A 429 -28.69 -8.54 1.38
C LEU A 429 -27.32 -9.09 0.93
N GLY A 430 -26.45 -9.37 1.90
CA GLY A 430 -25.08 -9.84 1.67
C GLY A 430 -24.04 -8.71 1.59
N TRP A 431 -24.45 -7.46 1.36
CA TRP A 431 -23.53 -6.33 1.18
C TRP A 431 -23.30 -5.53 2.45
N LYS A 432 -22.17 -4.84 2.53
CA LYS A 432 -21.84 -3.91 3.62
C LYS A 432 -22.55 -2.58 3.38
N THR A 433 -23.66 -2.34 4.07
CA THR A 433 -24.49 -1.14 3.92
C THR A 433 -23.96 0.07 4.69
N GLY A 434 -23.02 -0.11 5.62
CA GLY A 434 -22.42 1.01 6.32
C GLY A 434 -21.23 0.69 7.20
N THR A 435 -20.65 1.74 7.75
CA THR A 435 -19.56 1.66 8.72
C THR A 435 -19.61 2.83 9.69
N VAL A 436 -19.17 2.60 10.91
CA VAL A 436 -18.91 3.61 11.94
C VAL A 436 -17.47 3.41 12.40
N ILE A 437 -16.67 4.47 12.39
CA ILE A 437 -15.23 4.41 12.70
C ILE A 437 -14.88 5.48 13.72
N ALA A 438 -14.23 5.07 14.81
CA ALA A 438 -13.84 5.95 15.90
C ALA A 438 -12.78 6.97 15.48
N ARG A 439 -12.87 8.19 16.02
CA ARG A 439 -11.83 9.20 15.94
C ARG A 439 -11.00 9.18 17.22
N LEU A 440 -9.70 8.97 17.06
CA LEU A 440 -8.71 8.86 18.11
C LEU A 440 -7.98 10.18 18.30
N SER A 441 -8.01 10.68 19.53
CA SER A 441 -7.26 11.88 19.93
C SER A 441 -5.78 11.57 20.13
N ALA A 442 -4.96 12.63 20.24
CA ALA A 442 -3.54 12.51 20.57
C ALA A 442 -3.26 11.87 21.94
N SER A 443 -4.26 11.82 22.84
CA SER A 443 -4.18 11.14 24.14
C SER A 443 -4.81 9.75 24.13
N ASP A 444 -4.97 9.15 22.94
CA ASP A 444 -5.48 7.79 22.76
C ASP A 444 -6.91 7.58 23.31
N LYS A 445 -7.75 8.62 23.22
CA LYS A 445 -9.17 8.54 23.56
C LYS A 445 -10.04 8.65 22.33
N VAL A 446 -11.06 7.80 22.26
CA VAL A 446 -12.16 7.98 21.30
C VAL A 446 -12.96 9.21 21.71
N TYR A 447 -13.01 10.23 20.84
CA TYR A 447 -13.72 11.48 21.13
C TYR A 447 -14.96 11.71 20.27
N SER A 448 -15.10 10.96 19.17
CA SER A 448 -16.20 11.06 18.22
C SER A 448 -16.14 9.87 17.25
N TYR A 449 -17.10 9.74 16.35
CA TYR A 449 -17.17 8.69 15.33
C TYR A 449 -17.53 9.28 13.96
N ASP A 450 -16.97 8.71 12.92
CA ASP A 450 -17.37 8.92 11.53
C ASP A 450 -18.33 7.82 11.10
N SER A 451 -19.56 8.20 10.76
CA SER A 451 -20.57 7.28 10.23
C SER A 451 -20.62 7.38 8.72
N THR A 452 -20.82 6.25 8.04
CA THR A 452 -20.92 6.16 6.58
C THR A 452 -22.01 5.18 6.18
N ALA A 453 -22.89 5.58 5.26
CA ALA A 453 -23.83 4.72 4.57
C ALA A 453 -23.38 4.52 3.11
N ILE A 454 -23.49 3.27 2.63
CA ILE A 454 -23.03 2.83 1.32
C ILE A 454 -24.22 2.27 0.54
N TYR A 455 -24.60 2.95 -0.52
CA TYR A 455 -25.74 2.60 -1.36
C TYR A 455 -25.29 1.94 -2.65
N TYR A 456 -26.02 0.91 -3.04
CA TYR A 456 -25.69 0.06 -4.18
C TYR A 456 -26.78 0.10 -5.24
N ASP A 457 -26.41 -0.15 -6.49
CA ASP A 457 -27.37 -0.54 -7.53
C ASP A 457 -27.68 -2.04 -7.51
N ASP A 458 -28.50 -2.48 -8.45
CA ASP A 458 -28.95 -3.87 -8.61
C ASP A 458 -27.82 -4.84 -9.00
N ARG A 459 -26.66 -4.31 -9.41
CA ARG A 459 -25.44 -5.06 -9.73
C ARG A 459 -24.41 -5.05 -8.60
N GLY A 460 -24.75 -4.47 -7.44
CA GLY A 460 -23.86 -4.38 -6.29
C GLY A 460 -22.73 -3.36 -6.44
N ARG A 461 -22.84 -2.41 -7.37
CA ARG A 461 -21.88 -1.31 -7.54
C ARG A 461 -22.25 -0.16 -6.61
N ILE A 462 -21.25 0.51 -6.01
CA ILE A 462 -21.50 1.65 -5.11
C ILE A 462 -21.94 2.85 -5.95
N ILE A 463 -23.18 3.29 -5.76
CA ILE A 463 -23.72 4.47 -6.47
C ILE A 463 -23.66 5.74 -5.63
N GLN A 464 -23.60 5.59 -4.30
CA GLN A 464 -23.57 6.72 -3.40
C GLN A 464 -22.95 6.33 -2.07
N THR A 465 -22.10 7.21 -1.54
CA THR A 465 -21.61 7.13 -0.17
C THR A 465 -21.96 8.41 0.56
N LYS A 466 -22.59 8.28 1.73
CA LYS A 466 -22.95 9.41 2.61
C LYS A 466 -22.19 9.28 3.91
N ALA A 467 -21.44 10.29 4.32
CA ALA A 467 -20.67 10.23 5.56
C ALA A 467 -20.69 11.55 6.34
N THR A 468 -20.43 11.45 7.63
CA THR A 468 -20.01 12.58 8.48
C THR A 468 -18.51 12.81 8.33
N ASN A 469 -18.00 14.00 8.68
CA ASN A 469 -16.55 14.27 8.70
C ASN A 469 -16.04 14.92 9.99
N ASN A 470 -14.72 14.94 10.16
CA ASN A 470 -14.00 15.44 11.34
C ASN A 470 -14.26 16.92 11.67
N LEU A 471 -14.79 17.70 10.74
CA LEU A 471 -15.08 19.12 10.91
C LEU A 471 -16.55 19.40 11.26
N LYS A 472 -17.35 18.36 11.54
CA LYS A 472 -18.80 18.44 11.83
C LYS A 472 -19.66 18.81 10.60
N GLY A 473 -19.16 18.52 9.41
CA GLY A 473 -19.95 18.53 8.18
C GLY A 473 -20.17 17.12 7.65
N TYR A 474 -20.23 17.00 6.33
CA TYR A 474 -20.54 15.75 5.64
C TYR A 474 -19.71 15.59 4.36
N GLU A 475 -19.57 14.33 3.96
CA GLU A 475 -19.07 13.92 2.64
C GLU A 475 -20.18 13.21 1.88
N ARG A 476 -20.33 13.53 0.60
CA ARG A 476 -21.30 12.89 -0.29
C ARG A 476 -20.62 12.54 -1.59
N HIS A 477 -20.56 11.25 -1.90
CA HIS A 477 -20.07 10.74 -3.17
C HIS A 477 -21.25 10.19 -3.96
N TYR A 478 -21.30 10.47 -5.25
CA TYR A 478 -22.29 9.94 -6.19
C TYR A 478 -21.54 9.41 -7.41
N HIS A 479 -21.91 8.22 -7.86
CA HIS A 479 -21.21 7.49 -8.91
C HIS A 479 -22.17 7.14 -10.04
N ALA A 480 -21.70 7.31 -11.27
CA ALA A 480 -22.36 6.92 -12.50
C ALA A 480 -21.46 5.93 -13.23
N TYR A 481 -22.08 4.90 -13.81
CA TYR A 481 -21.37 3.84 -14.51
C TYR A 481 -21.90 3.66 -15.92
N ASP A 482 -21.05 3.23 -16.83
CA ASP A 482 -21.50 2.65 -18.09
C ASP A 482 -22.05 1.22 -17.88
N PHE A 483 -22.50 0.62 -18.97
CA PHE A 483 -23.05 -0.75 -18.94
C PHE A 483 -22.02 -1.79 -18.49
N THR A 484 -20.73 -1.60 -18.78
CA THR A 484 -19.65 -2.51 -18.37
C THR A 484 -19.16 -2.29 -16.94
N GLY A 485 -19.60 -1.22 -16.28
CA GLY A 485 -19.19 -0.89 -14.93
C GLY A 485 -18.00 0.06 -14.84
N ASN A 486 -17.57 0.70 -15.94
CA ASN A 486 -16.60 1.78 -15.84
C ASN A 486 -17.26 3.04 -15.27
N GLU A 487 -16.58 3.74 -14.38
CA GLU A 487 -17.09 4.95 -13.73
C GLU A 487 -17.03 6.14 -14.68
N THR A 488 -18.19 6.55 -15.20
CA THR A 488 -18.29 7.66 -16.16
C THR A 488 -18.44 9.02 -15.49
N GLY A 489 -18.95 9.05 -14.26
CA GLY A 489 -19.16 10.28 -13.50
C GLY A 489 -18.99 10.06 -12.00
N HIS A 490 -18.32 11.01 -11.35
CA HIS A 490 -18.19 11.05 -9.89
C HIS A 490 -18.43 12.46 -9.38
N LYS A 491 -19.43 12.64 -8.53
CA LYS A 491 -19.64 13.90 -7.81
C LYS A 491 -19.27 13.72 -6.36
N HIS A 492 -18.41 14.62 -5.86
CA HIS A 492 -18.05 14.71 -4.46
C HIS A 492 -18.50 16.07 -3.90
N THR A 493 -19.22 16.04 -2.79
CA THR A 493 -19.58 17.26 -2.05
C THR A 493 -19.06 17.16 -0.62
N HIS A 494 -18.10 18.03 -0.32
CA HIS A 494 -17.54 18.22 1.00
C HIS A 494 -18.16 19.45 1.67
N ALA A 495 -18.65 19.28 2.90
CA ALA A 495 -19.09 20.39 3.73
C ALA A 495 -18.16 20.55 4.94
N PHE A 496 -17.63 21.76 5.13
CA PHE A 496 -16.79 22.09 6.29
C PHE A 496 -17.57 22.01 7.60
N ARG A 497 -18.85 22.45 7.61
CA ARG A 497 -19.81 22.37 8.74
C ARG A 497 -21.24 22.40 8.23
N THR A 498 -22.13 21.67 8.90
CA THR A 498 -23.57 21.76 8.64
C THR A 498 -24.08 23.19 8.85
N GLY A 499 -24.87 23.73 7.93
CA GLY A 499 -25.46 25.08 8.00
C GLY A 499 -24.60 26.22 7.42
N TYR A 500 -23.32 25.99 7.12
CA TYR A 500 -22.45 26.99 6.48
C TYR A 500 -22.48 26.88 4.95
N LYS A 501 -22.58 28.01 4.24
CA LYS A 501 -22.68 28.07 2.75
C LYS A 501 -21.34 27.99 2.01
N SER A 502 -20.41 27.16 2.47
CA SER A 502 -19.06 27.06 1.86
C SER A 502 -18.68 25.61 1.58
N ASN A 503 -19.56 24.87 0.91
CA ASN A 503 -19.26 23.52 0.45
C ASN A 503 -18.25 23.57 -0.70
N VAL A 504 -17.41 22.55 -0.76
CA VAL A 504 -16.61 22.23 -1.94
C VAL A 504 -17.35 21.18 -2.73
N GLU A 505 -17.64 21.46 -4.00
CA GLU A 505 -18.22 20.50 -4.92
C GLU A 505 -17.21 20.18 -6.01
N GLU A 506 -16.95 18.91 -6.23
CA GLU A 506 -16.08 18.38 -7.27
C GLU A 506 -16.92 17.47 -8.19
N VAL A 507 -16.84 17.68 -9.49
CA VAL A 507 -17.52 16.84 -10.48
C VAL A 507 -16.49 16.33 -11.47
N TYR A 508 -16.27 15.02 -11.44
CA TYR A 508 -15.41 14.28 -12.33
C TYR A 508 -16.24 13.63 -13.43
N ASN A 509 -15.76 13.71 -14.68
CA ASN A 509 -16.31 12.92 -15.78
C ASN A 509 -15.18 12.20 -16.48
N THR A 510 -15.33 10.90 -16.70
CA THR A 510 -14.35 10.08 -17.41
C THR A 510 -14.96 9.44 -18.65
N THR A 511 -14.26 9.57 -19.77
CA THR A 511 -14.57 8.82 -21.00
C THR A 511 -13.63 7.64 -21.16
N TYR A 512 -14.10 6.60 -21.83
CA TYR A 512 -13.35 5.38 -22.09
C TYR A 512 -13.32 5.12 -23.60
N ASP A 513 -12.27 4.43 -24.05
CA ASP A 513 -12.30 3.83 -25.38
C ASP A 513 -13.15 2.55 -25.41
N HIS A 514 -13.29 1.95 -26.59
CA HIS A 514 -14.06 0.73 -26.79
C HIS A 514 -13.49 -0.51 -26.06
N ALA A 515 -12.27 -0.44 -25.54
CA ALA A 515 -11.62 -1.49 -24.79
C ALA A 515 -11.70 -1.25 -23.26
N GLY A 516 -12.42 -0.22 -22.81
CA GLY A 516 -12.55 0.12 -21.39
C GLY A 516 -11.33 0.85 -20.80
N ARG A 517 -10.45 1.40 -21.64
CA ARG A 517 -9.30 2.19 -21.14
C ARG A 517 -9.71 3.65 -20.95
N PRO A 518 -9.39 4.29 -19.81
CA PRO A 518 -9.80 5.67 -19.54
C PRO A 518 -9.04 6.66 -20.44
N LEU A 519 -9.77 7.47 -21.20
CA LEU A 519 -9.23 8.48 -22.11
C LEU A 519 -9.12 9.84 -21.42
N VAL A 520 -10.24 10.55 -21.27
CA VAL A 520 -10.26 11.91 -20.75
C VAL A 520 -10.94 11.91 -19.39
N THR A 521 -10.29 12.50 -18.39
CA THR A 521 -10.90 12.80 -17.09
C THR A 521 -10.93 14.32 -16.92
N THR A 522 -12.12 14.89 -16.74
CA THR A 522 -12.31 16.30 -16.40
C THR A 522 -12.66 16.45 -14.92
N LEU A 523 -12.32 17.60 -14.34
CA LEU A 523 -12.70 18.01 -12.99
C LEU A 523 -13.26 19.43 -13.04
N ALA A 524 -14.49 19.61 -12.59
CA ALA A 524 -15.10 20.90 -12.29
C ALA A 524 -15.16 21.09 -10.77
N VAL A 525 -14.75 22.26 -10.29
CA VAL A 525 -14.81 22.61 -8.87
C VAL A 525 -15.75 23.80 -8.66
N ASN A 526 -16.68 23.69 -7.71
CA ASN A 526 -17.67 24.71 -7.34
C ASN A 526 -18.47 25.25 -8.53
N GLY A 527 -18.92 24.35 -9.42
CA GLY A 527 -19.71 24.68 -10.60
C GLY A 527 -18.99 25.54 -11.64
N LYS A 528 -17.65 25.61 -11.59
CA LYS A 528 -16.84 26.28 -12.62
C LYS A 528 -16.59 25.37 -13.81
N GLU A 529 -16.08 25.96 -14.89
CA GLU A 529 -15.75 25.23 -16.12
C GLU A 529 -14.85 24.01 -15.84
N PRO A 530 -15.18 22.82 -16.37
CA PRO A 530 -14.38 21.62 -16.19
C PRO A 530 -12.99 21.77 -16.83
N ILE A 531 -11.95 21.38 -16.09
CA ILE A 531 -10.58 21.30 -16.58
C ILE A 531 -10.20 19.84 -16.85
N LYS A 532 -9.54 19.56 -17.98
CA LYS A 532 -8.95 18.25 -18.24
C LYS A 532 -7.79 17.99 -17.29
N ILE A 533 -7.99 17.12 -16.30
CA ILE A 533 -6.92 16.71 -15.38
C ILE A 533 -6.13 15.51 -15.91
N ALA A 534 -6.71 14.76 -16.85
CA ALA A 534 -6.03 13.74 -17.63
C ALA A 534 -6.62 13.65 -19.06
N ASP A 535 -5.76 13.39 -20.04
CA ASP A 535 -6.10 13.18 -21.45
C ASP A 535 -5.08 12.17 -22.00
N ARG A 536 -5.45 10.90 -21.86
CA ARG A 536 -4.59 9.74 -21.99
C ARG A 536 -4.63 9.20 -23.42
N GLU A 537 -3.45 8.87 -23.93
CA GLU A 537 -3.27 8.13 -25.17
C GLU A 537 -2.60 6.82 -24.86
N TYR A 538 -3.02 5.74 -25.52
CA TYR A 538 -2.43 4.42 -25.39
C TYR A 538 -1.68 4.03 -26.66
N ASP A 539 -0.62 3.23 -26.51
CA ASP A 539 0.04 2.60 -27.65
C ASP A 539 -0.76 1.38 -28.15
N GLU A 540 -0.34 0.82 -29.27
CA GLU A 540 -1.01 -0.35 -29.87
C GLU A 540 -0.86 -1.63 -29.03
N ARG A 541 -0.03 -1.63 -27.97
CA ARG A 541 0.05 -2.73 -27.00
C ARG A 541 -0.83 -2.48 -25.76
N GLY A 542 -1.60 -1.39 -25.74
CA GLY A 542 -2.49 -1.01 -24.64
C GLY A 542 -1.82 -0.32 -23.46
N ARG A 543 -0.56 0.11 -23.60
CA ARG A 543 0.19 0.82 -22.54
C ARG A 543 0.00 2.32 -22.68
N LEU A 544 0.06 3.07 -21.58
CA LEU A 544 -0.06 4.53 -21.60
C LEU A 544 1.10 5.12 -22.42
N ALA A 545 0.83 5.84 -23.50
CA ALA A 545 1.81 6.48 -24.37
C ALA A 545 1.96 7.98 -24.07
N ALA A 546 0.87 8.64 -23.68
CA ALA A 546 0.91 10.03 -23.24
C ALA A 546 -0.25 10.35 -22.28
N ASP A 547 -0.06 11.40 -21.48
CA ASP A 547 -1.09 12.04 -20.68
C ASP A 547 -0.93 13.56 -20.78
N ARG A 548 -1.99 14.28 -21.20
CA ARG A 548 -2.01 15.74 -21.31
C ARG A 548 -2.94 16.33 -20.26
N LYS A 549 -2.59 17.51 -19.75
CA LYS A 549 -3.44 18.24 -18.80
C LYS A 549 -3.79 19.61 -19.35
N ASN A 550 -5.02 20.03 -19.07
CA ASN A 550 -5.60 21.32 -19.47
C ASN A 550 -5.47 21.65 -20.97
N GLY A 551 -5.33 20.64 -21.85
CA GLY A 551 -5.14 20.85 -23.30
C GLY A 551 -3.81 21.53 -23.68
N LEU A 552 -2.88 21.73 -22.75
CA LEU A 552 -1.64 22.46 -22.99
C LEU A 552 -0.49 21.52 -23.37
N PRO A 553 0.26 21.79 -24.46
CA PRO A 553 1.45 21.00 -24.82
C PRO A 553 2.53 20.99 -23.74
N THR A 554 2.62 22.05 -22.94
CA THR A 554 3.57 22.17 -21.82
C THR A 554 3.27 21.24 -20.65
N LEU A 555 2.03 20.73 -20.55
CA LEU A 555 1.56 19.81 -19.52
C LEU A 555 1.41 18.38 -20.04
N LYS A 556 2.05 18.06 -21.17
CA LYS A 556 2.12 16.69 -21.71
C LYS A 556 3.24 15.90 -21.05
N THR A 557 2.93 14.69 -20.61
CA THR A 557 3.91 13.67 -20.22
C THR A 557 3.81 12.51 -21.20
N GLY A 558 4.92 12.16 -21.86
CA GLY A 558 5.02 11.01 -22.75
C GLY A 558 5.67 9.83 -22.03
N TYR A 559 5.37 8.62 -22.49
CA TYR A 559 5.89 7.38 -21.93
C TYR A 559 6.45 6.51 -23.06
N GLU A 560 7.68 6.04 -22.89
CA GLU A 560 8.33 5.11 -23.80
C GLU A 560 8.78 3.88 -23.00
N TYR A 561 8.77 2.71 -23.64
CA TYR A 561 9.05 1.42 -22.99
C TYR A 561 10.02 0.59 -23.82
N ASN A 562 10.80 -0.27 -23.18
CA ASN A 562 11.53 -1.34 -23.88
C ASN A 562 10.60 -2.53 -24.23
N ILE A 563 11.16 -3.57 -24.84
CA ILE A 563 10.41 -4.75 -25.29
C ILE A 563 9.68 -5.49 -24.15
N ARG A 564 10.26 -5.47 -22.94
CA ARG A 564 9.72 -6.03 -21.70
C ARG A 564 8.71 -5.12 -20.99
N SER A 565 8.31 -4.02 -21.63
CA SER A 565 7.39 -3.02 -21.08
C SER A 565 7.93 -2.29 -19.84
N TRP A 566 9.25 -2.24 -19.66
CA TRP A 566 9.85 -1.38 -18.64
C TRP A 566 9.91 0.06 -19.15
N PRO A 567 9.52 1.06 -18.34
CA PRO A 567 9.64 2.46 -18.73
C PRO A 567 11.11 2.81 -18.99
N VAL A 568 11.39 3.36 -20.18
CA VAL A 568 12.71 3.90 -20.54
C VAL A 568 12.70 5.42 -20.62
N LYS A 569 11.52 6.05 -20.73
CA LYS A 569 11.37 7.50 -20.68
C LYS A 569 10.00 7.91 -20.16
N ILE A 570 9.99 8.93 -19.31
CA ILE A 570 8.79 9.57 -18.75
C ILE A 570 8.98 11.09 -18.89
N GLY A 571 8.13 11.76 -19.66
CA GLY A 571 8.18 13.20 -19.91
C GLY A 571 8.17 13.55 -21.41
N THR A 572 8.36 14.82 -21.73
CA THR A 572 8.28 15.32 -23.12
C THR A 572 9.24 16.50 -23.32
N GLY A 573 9.79 16.61 -24.54
CA GLY A 573 10.71 17.69 -24.89
C GLY A 573 11.93 17.75 -23.98
N THR A 574 12.15 18.90 -23.33
CA THR A 574 13.28 19.16 -22.42
C THR A 574 12.94 18.95 -20.95
N ARG A 575 11.90 18.17 -20.66
CA ARG A 575 11.42 17.84 -19.31
C ARG A 575 11.12 16.35 -19.23
N TYR A 576 12.12 15.54 -18.91
CA TYR A 576 11.98 14.09 -18.88
C TYR A 576 12.88 13.43 -17.83
N VAL A 577 12.53 12.19 -17.52
CA VAL A 577 13.36 11.17 -16.88
C VAL A 577 13.54 10.05 -17.89
N ARG A 578 14.79 9.64 -18.14
CA ARG A 578 15.16 8.50 -18.98
C ARG A 578 15.83 7.46 -18.09
N LEU A 579 15.41 6.21 -18.25
CA LEU A 579 15.89 5.06 -17.49
C LEU A 579 16.58 4.10 -18.45
N THR A 580 17.72 3.57 -18.04
CA THR A 580 18.44 2.53 -18.76
C THR A 580 18.71 1.33 -17.86
N TYR A 581 18.65 0.13 -18.43
CA TYR A 581 18.84 -1.14 -17.70
C TYR A 581 19.93 -1.96 -18.39
N GLU A 582 19.57 -2.68 -19.45
CA GLU A 582 20.36 -3.66 -20.21
C GLU A 582 21.40 -3.02 -21.14
N GLN A 583 21.21 -1.76 -21.52
CA GLN A 583 22.09 -1.01 -22.41
C GLN A 583 22.36 0.41 -21.88
N PRO A 584 23.10 0.56 -20.76
CA PRO A 584 23.25 1.86 -20.11
C PRO A 584 24.34 2.76 -20.72
N GLY A 585 25.14 2.25 -21.65
CA GLY A 585 26.29 2.96 -22.25
C GLY A 585 27.63 2.56 -21.63
N ALA A 586 28.72 3.14 -22.15
CA ALA A 586 30.07 2.77 -21.76
C ALA A 586 30.38 3.05 -20.28
N GLY A 587 31.02 2.09 -19.61
CA GLY A 587 31.46 2.24 -18.21
C GLY A 587 30.36 2.05 -17.15
N ILE A 588 29.12 1.74 -17.54
CA ILE A 588 28.01 1.44 -16.62
C ILE A 588 27.64 -0.04 -16.77
N LYS A 589 27.50 -0.76 -15.66
CA LYS A 589 27.17 -2.20 -15.66
C LYS A 589 25.73 -2.41 -16.15
N PRO A 590 25.49 -3.17 -17.23
CA PRO A 590 24.16 -3.57 -17.65
C PRO A 590 23.39 -4.31 -16.56
N ARG A 591 22.07 -4.11 -16.54
CA ARG A 591 21.14 -4.77 -15.63
C ARG A 591 20.03 -5.43 -16.43
N TYR A 592 20.04 -6.76 -16.43
CA TYR A 592 19.11 -7.59 -17.19
C TYR A 592 17.91 -8.03 -16.35
N GLY A 593 18.02 -8.02 -15.01
CA GLY A 593 16.98 -8.44 -14.07
C GLY A 593 15.97 -7.36 -13.67
N GLY A 594 16.10 -6.13 -14.20
CA GLY A 594 15.15 -5.03 -13.97
C GLY A 594 15.65 -3.90 -13.07
N ASP A 595 16.82 -4.05 -12.45
CA ASP A 595 17.45 -2.95 -11.71
C ASP A 595 17.79 -1.78 -12.66
N ILE A 596 17.55 -0.55 -12.24
CA ILE A 596 17.90 0.63 -13.04
C ILE A 596 19.41 0.81 -13.00
N ALA A 597 20.08 0.73 -14.14
CA ALA A 597 21.52 0.93 -14.26
C ALA A 597 21.88 2.42 -14.24
N ALA A 598 21.10 3.25 -14.94
CA ALA A 598 21.22 4.70 -14.87
C ALA A 598 19.89 5.42 -15.04
N MET A 599 19.79 6.60 -14.45
CA MET A 599 18.68 7.53 -14.61
C MET A 599 19.22 8.89 -15.04
N GLN A 600 18.80 9.35 -16.21
CA GLN A 600 19.05 10.69 -16.70
C GLN A 600 17.79 11.53 -16.54
N TRP A 601 17.90 12.81 -16.17
CA TRP A 601 16.73 13.67 -16.14
C TRP A 601 17.07 15.13 -16.40
N THR A 602 16.06 15.88 -16.82
CA THR A 602 16.16 17.31 -17.12
C THR A 602 14.87 18.01 -16.71
N VAL A 603 14.99 19.22 -16.17
CA VAL A 603 13.85 20.08 -15.78
C VAL A 603 13.64 21.25 -16.74
N ASN A 604 14.63 21.55 -17.57
CA ASN A 604 14.60 22.49 -18.69
C ASN A 604 15.86 22.28 -19.56
N SER A 605 15.94 22.94 -20.73
CA SER A 605 17.05 22.78 -21.67
C SER A 605 18.44 23.14 -21.11
N GLN A 606 18.54 23.83 -19.96
CA GLN A 606 19.81 24.27 -19.38
C GLN A 606 20.43 23.23 -18.45
N TYR A 607 19.63 22.32 -17.89
CA TYR A 607 20.08 21.37 -16.87
C TYR A 607 19.80 19.92 -17.28
N GLN A 608 20.88 19.13 -17.41
CA GLN A 608 20.81 17.70 -17.64
C GLN A 608 21.62 17.00 -16.55
N PHE A 609 20.96 16.10 -15.85
CA PHE A 609 21.46 15.40 -14.68
C PHE A 609 21.47 13.90 -14.95
N GLN A 610 22.38 13.17 -14.33
CA GLN A 610 22.41 11.71 -14.41
C GLN A 610 22.91 11.08 -13.11
N TYR A 611 22.27 9.97 -12.75
CA TYR A 611 22.76 9.01 -11.78
C TYR A 611 23.14 7.70 -12.47
N CYS A 612 24.32 7.17 -12.15
CA CYS A 612 24.70 5.79 -12.45
C CYS A 612 24.64 5.00 -11.14
N PHE A 613 23.80 3.98 -11.07
CA PHE A 613 23.54 3.22 -9.85
C PHE A 613 24.45 2.00 -9.73
N MET A 614 24.83 1.70 -8.49
CA MET A 614 25.66 0.56 -8.12
C MET A 614 24.89 -0.29 -7.11
N TYR A 615 25.01 -1.61 -7.23
CA TYR A 615 24.32 -2.57 -6.38
C TYR A 615 25.29 -3.67 -5.95
N ASP A 616 25.06 -4.27 -4.78
CA ASP A 616 25.73 -5.50 -4.37
C ASP A 616 25.11 -6.75 -5.03
N GLY A 617 25.65 -7.94 -4.74
CA GLY A 617 25.14 -9.21 -5.29
C GLY A 617 23.79 -9.65 -4.74
N LEU A 618 23.17 -8.86 -3.85
CA LEU A 618 21.81 -9.04 -3.35
C LEU A 618 20.83 -8.00 -3.94
N ALA A 619 21.26 -7.23 -4.95
CA ALA A 619 20.49 -6.15 -5.57
C ALA A 619 20.14 -4.99 -4.63
N ARG A 620 20.94 -4.76 -3.57
CA ARG A 620 20.81 -3.57 -2.70
C ARG A 620 21.66 -2.43 -3.25
N LEU A 621 21.12 -1.21 -3.26
CA LEU A 621 21.82 -0.03 -3.76
C LEU A 621 23.05 0.29 -2.89
N THR A 622 24.26 0.18 -3.43
CA THR A 622 25.51 0.50 -2.72
C THR A 622 26.01 1.91 -3.02
N GLY A 623 25.46 2.58 -4.03
CA GLY A 623 25.70 3.98 -4.27
C GLY A 623 25.19 4.49 -5.61
N ALA A 624 25.29 5.79 -5.81
CA ALA A 624 24.94 6.45 -7.07
C ALA A 624 25.98 7.51 -7.41
N LYS A 625 26.50 7.48 -8.65
CA LYS A 625 27.45 8.49 -9.16
C LYS A 625 26.72 9.57 -9.93
N TYR A 626 26.96 10.83 -9.57
CA TYR A 626 26.22 11.98 -10.10
C TYR A 626 27.00 12.74 -11.18
N TRP A 627 26.32 13.01 -12.29
CA TRP A 627 26.85 13.68 -13.49
C TRP A 627 25.97 14.88 -13.87
N GLU A 628 26.60 15.90 -14.47
CA GLU A 628 25.92 17.06 -15.07
C GLU A 628 26.46 17.29 -16.47
N LYS A 629 25.58 17.51 -17.48
CA LYS A 629 25.99 17.80 -18.87
C LYS A 629 27.10 16.87 -19.38
N GLU A 630 26.90 15.57 -19.20
CA GLU A 630 27.83 14.50 -19.62
C GLU A 630 29.19 14.50 -18.92
N SER A 631 29.39 15.35 -17.91
CA SER A 631 30.60 15.42 -17.10
C SER A 631 30.34 14.89 -15.69
N TYR A 632 31.23 14.03 -15.21
CA TYR A 632 31.19 13.57 -13.83
C TYR A 632 31.58 14.71 -12.91
N THR A 633 30.68 15.12 -12.02
CA THR A 633 30.92 16.24 -11.09
C THR A 633 31.14 15.77 -9.66
N GLY A 634 30.67 14.56 -9.33
CA GLY A 634 30.75 13.99 -7.98
C GLY A 634 29.99 14.78 -6.91
N ARG A 635 29.14 15.74 -7.28
CA ARG A 635 28.49 16.68 -6.36
C ARG A 635 27.51 16.02 -5.41
N TYR A 636 26.64 15.17 -5.92
CA TYR A 636 25.59 14.50 -5.15
C TYR A 636 25.76 12.97 -5.15
N ASP A 637 27.02 12.52 -5.22
CA ASP A 637 27.34 11.10 -5.06
C ASP A 637 26.81 10.56 -3.73
N THR A 638 26.45 9.28 -3.76
CA THR A 638 26.05 8.54 -2.57
C THR A 638 26.75 7.20 -2.48
N GLU A 639 26.98 6.74 -1.25
CA GLU A 639 27.52 5.42 -0.93
C GLU A 639 26.78 4.86 0.28
N TYR A 640 26.48 3.56 0.24
CA TYR A 640 25.70 2.85 1.26
C TYR A 640 26.36 1.53 1.62
N SER A 641 26.23 1.13 2.88
CA SER A 641 26.64 -0.20 3.36
C SER A 641 25.56 -0.79 4.24
N TYR A 642 25.52 -2.11 4.31
CA TYR A 642 24.46 -2.87 4.97
C TYR A 642 25.04 -3.97 5.85
N ASP A 643 24.31 -4.35 6.90
CA ASP A 643 24.54 -5.60 7.62
C ASP A 643 23.90 -6.81 6.90
N GLY A 644 23.95 -7.99 7.53
CA GLY A 644 23.39 -9.22 6.98
C GLY A 644 21.88 -9.24 6.87
N ASN A 645 21.17 -8.49 7.71
CA ASN A 645 19.71 -8.35 7.64
C ASN A 645 19.26 -7.26 6.65
N GLY A 646 20.20 -6.48 6.11
CA GLY A 646 19.91 -5.39 5.18
C GLY A 646 19.65 -4.06 5.85
N ASN A 647 19.96 -3.90 7.14
CA ASN A 647 19.92 -2.59 7.79
C ASN A 647 21.08 -1.73 7.26
N ILE A 648 20.82 -0.45 7.00
CA ILE A 648 21.86 0.47 6.51
C ILE A 648 22.80 0.82 7.66
N THR A 649 24.08 0.44 7.56
CA THR A 649 25.11 0.72 8.56
C THR A 649 25.91 1.98 8.26
N VAL A 650 26.01 2.35 6.98
CA VAL A 650 26.72 3.56 6.55
C VAL A 650 25.93 4.29 5.46
N ILE A 651 25.82 5.61 5.61
CA ILE A 651 25.32 6.52 4.56
C ILE A 651 26.37 7.61 4.35
N LYS A 652 26.91 7.69 3.14
CA LYS A 652 27.73 8.84 2.73
C LYS A 652 27.02 9.59 1.62
N ARG A 653 26.91 10.90 1.78
CA ARG A 653 26.35 11.79 0.76
C ARG A 653 27.31 12.93 0.50
N LYS A 654 27.49 13.28 -0.76
CA LYS A 654 28.14 14.53 -1.15
C LYS A 654 27.10 15.60 -1.44
N GLY A 655 27.48 16.86 -1.26
CA GLY A 655 26.74 18.01 -1.75
C GLY A 655 27.71 19.13 -2.16
N VAL A 656 27.14 20.26 -2.57
CA VAL A 656 27.92 21.42 -3.01
C VAL A 656 28.12 22.40 -1.85
N VAL A 657 29.38 22.72 -1.56
CA VAL A 657 29.75 23.80 -0.64
C VAL A 657 30.19 25.01 -1.46
N SER A 658 29.64 26.19 -1.17
CA SER A 658 29.96 27.45 -1.84
C SER A 658 31.47 27.65 -1.92
N ASN A 659 31.99 27.99 -3.10
CA ASN A 659 33.41 28.26 -3.39
C ASN A 659 34.40 27.08 -3.22
N ILE A 660 33.94 25.90 -2.78
CA ILE A 660 34.81 24.73 -2.49
C ILE A 660 34.46 23.52 -3.39
N GLY A 661 33.23 23.46 -3.91
CA GLY A 661 32.76 22.40 -4.80
C GLY A 661 32.19 21.19 -4.05
N ALA A 662 32.26 20.01 -4.68
CA ALA A 662 31.71 18.76 -4.14
C ALA A 662 32.47 18.32 -2.87
N ARG A 663 31.74 18.12 -1.76
CA ARG A 663 32.28 17.60 -0.50
C ARG A 663 31.28 16.65 0.14
N TYR A 664 31.76 15.75 0.99
CA TYR A 664 30.85 14.99 1.86
C TYR A 664 30.09 15.98 2.75
N THR A 665 28.77 15.83 2.78
CA THR A 665 27.84 16.52 3.68
C THR A 665 27.45 15.63 4.82
N ASP A 666 27.46 14.32 4.56
CA ASP A 666 27.12 13.28 5.51
C ASP A 666 28.12 12.14 5.36
N LYS A 667 28.61 11.66 6.50
CA LYS A 667 29.24 10.35 6.68
C LYS A 667 28.66 9.77 7.95
N ILE A 668 27.46 9.23 7.79
CA ILE A 668 26.65 8.70 8.88
C ILE A 668 27.03 7.23 9.05
N SER A 669 27.36 6.87 10.28
CA SER A 669 27.47 5.48 10.72
C SER A 669 26.36 5.19 11.71
N VAL A 670 25.64 4.08 11.53
CA VAL A 670 24.50 3.69 12.38
C VAL A 670 24.85 2.42 13.14
N VAL A 671 24.61 2.45 14.46
CA VAL A 671 24.75 1.29 15.35
C VAL A 671 23.35 0.77 15.69
N TYR A 672 23.19 -0.55 15.69
CA TYR A 672 21.91 -1.21 15.92
C TYR A 672 21.94 -2.11 17.17
N ASP A 673 20.80 -2.23 17.83
CA ASP A 673 20.46 -3.30 18.77
C ASP A 673 19.36 -4.17 18.12
N GLY A 674 19.73 -5.39 17.72
CA GLY A 674 18.88 -6.16 16.81
C GLY A 674 18.78 -5.46 15.46
N ASN A 675 17.55 -5.13 15.05
CA ASN A 675 17.27 -4.33 13.86
C ASN A 675 16.83 -2.88 14.19
N ARG A 676 17.07 -2.41 15.41
CA ARG A 676 16.69 -1.05 15.87
C ARG A 676 17.91 -0.14 15.97
N PRO A 677 17.95 1.02 15.29
CA PRO A 677 19.01 2.00 15.49
C PRO A 677 19.11 2.42 16.97
N VAL A 678 20.33 2.52 17.50
CA VAL A 678 20.62 2.98 18.87
C VAL A 678 21.41 4.29 18.85
N LYS A 679 22.31 4.44 17.87
CA LYS A 679 23.14 5.63 17.66
C LYS A 679 23.37 5.87 16.18
N ALA A 680 23.41 7.13 15.75
CA ALA A 680 23.80 7.52 14.41
C ALA A 680 24.75 8.71 14.43
N THR A 681 26.02 8.48 14.08
CA THR A 681 27.08 9.50 14.18
C THR A 681 27.40 10.09 12.81
N ASN A 682 27.51 11.42 12.70
CA ASN A 682 27.97 12.09 11.47
C ASN A 682 29.36 12.71 11.63
N GLN A 683 30.34 12.15 10.92
CA GLN A 683 31.72 12.60 11.00
C GLN A 683 32.00 13.92 10.28
N VAL A 684 31.00 14.50 9.62
CA VAL A 684 31.15 15.68 8.77
C VAL A 684 30.65 16.93 9.50
N LYS A 685 31.52 17.93 9.65
CA LYS A 685 31.22 19.24 10.27
C LYS A 685 31.42 20.38 9.27
N GLY A 686 30.59 21.44 9.34
CA GLY A 686 30.77 22.65 8.54
C GLY A 686 29.48 23.27 7.99
N ALA A 687 29.64 24.41 7.30
CA ALA A 687 28.56 25.12 6.62
C ALA A 687 28.38 24.64 5.17
N TYR A 688 27.14 24.62 4.69
CA TYR A 688 26.76 24.10 3.37
C TYR A 688 25.79 25.06 2.68
N LYS A 689 25.52 24.79 1.40
CA LYS A 689 24.51 25.54 0.65
C LYS A 689 23.14 25.45 1.37
N LYS A 690 22.47 26.59 1.47
CA LYS A 690 21.07 26.69 1.93
C LYS A 690 20.17 25.75 1.12
N GLY A 691 19.24 25.06 1.79
CA GLY A 691 18.25 24.18 1.15
C GLY A 691 18.67 22.71 0.99
N LEU A 692 19.90 22.34 1.37
CA LEU A 692 20.34 20.95 1.41
C LEU A 692 19.78 20.23 2.65
N MET A 693 19.04 19.14 2.47
CA MET A 693 18.66 18.26 3.58
C MET A 693 19.85 17.40 4.00
N ARG A 694 20.28 17.54 5.26
CA ARG A 694 21.38 16.78 5.85
C ARG A 694 20.98 16.20 7.20
N PHE A 695 21.73 15.21 7.67
CA PHE A 695 21.61 14.70 9.03
C PHE A 695 22.52 15.49 9.96
N LEU A 696 21.98 15.91 11.10
CA LEU A 696 22.70 16.62 12.16
C LEU A 696 22.88 15.67 13.33
N ASP A 697 24.13 15.45 13.72
CA ASP A 697 24.48 14.69 14.92
C ASP A 697 24.56 15.69 16.09
N LEU A 698 23.41 15.99 16.68
CA LEU A 698 23.27 17.05 17.69
C LEU A 698 23.46 16.53 19.11
N ALA A 699 23.13 15.26 19.36
CA ALA A 699 23.21 14.66 20.68
C ALA A 699 24.60 14.04 20.92
N ASP A 700 25.08 13.23 19.97
CA ASP A 700 26.32 12.45 20.08
C ASP A 700 26.43 11.67 21.41
N GLU A 701 25.35 10.98 21.79
CA GLU A 701 25.23 10.21 23.03
C GLU A 701 25.37 8.70 22.75
N ASP A 702 25.57 7.86 23.78
CA ASP A 702 25.66 6.40 23.58
C ASP A 702 24.33 5.76 23.18
N THR A 703 23.20 6.39 23.52
CA THR A 703 21.85 5.96 23.13
C THR A 703 21.01 7.18 22.77
N GLU A 704 20.75 7.33 21.48
CA GLU A 704 20.07 8.48 20.89
C GLU A 704 18.63 8.15 20.48
N TYR A 705 18.36 6.86 20.24
CA TYR A 705 17.05 6.36 19.83
C TYR A 705 16.49 5.41 20.91
N GLY A 706 15.24 5.62 21.29
CA GLY A 706 14.52 4.79 22.25
C GLY A 706 13.29 4.13 21.64
N TYR A 707 12.85 2.99 22.19
CA TYR A 707 11.69 2.24 21.68
C TYR A 707 10.74 1.79 22.78
N ASP A 708 9.46 1.65 22.45
CA ASP A 708 8.45 1.06 23.32
C ASP A 708 8.32 -0.46 23.15
N ALA A 709 7.45 -1.09 23.95
CA ALA A 709 7.20 -2.53 23.91
C ALA A 709 6.67 -3.05 22.57
N ASN A 710 6.07 -2.21 21.72
CA ASN A 710 5.62 -2.61 20.38
C ASN A 710 6.71 -2.38 19.32
N GLY A 711 7.90 -1.93 19.72
CA GLY A 711 9.01 -1.62 18.82
C GLY A 711 8.90 -0.25 18.16
N ASN A 712 8.01 0.63 18.61
CA ASN A 712 7.89 1.97 18.06
C ASN A 712 8.95 2.90 18.65
N MET A 713 9.51 3.81 17.83
CA MET A 713 10.48 4.79 18.30
C MET A 713 9.81 5.83 19.21
N VAL A 714 10.32 6.02 20.43
CA VAL A 714 9.81 6.99 21.41
C VAL A 714 10.73 8.18 21.64
N MET A 715 11.94 8.14 21.08
CA MET A 715 12.96 9.18 21.24
C MET A 715 13.89 9.19 20.02
N ASP A 716 14.30 10.39 19.58
CA ASP A 716 15.35 10.64 18.58
C ASP A 716 16.06 11.94 18.95
N GLN A 717 17.15 11.83 19.71
CA GLN A 717 17.86 12.97 20.26
C GLN A 717 18.57 13.81 19.18
N ASN A 718 18.92 13.22 18.03
CA ASN A 718 19.55 13.94 16.91
C ASN A 718 18.59 14.94 16.25
N LYS A 719 17.29 14.66 16.32
CA LYS A 719 16.22 15.59 15.92
C LYS A 719 15.68 16.44 17.08
N GLY A 720 16.26 16.32 18.28
CA GLY A 720 15.77 16.96 19.50
C GLY A 720 14.44 16.39 19.99
N ILE A 721 14.01 15.22 19.49
CA ILE A 721 12.75 14.59 19.89
C ILE A 721 12.94 13.87 21.23
N THR A 722 12.34 14.44 22.28
CA THR A 722 12.46 13.96 23.65
C THR A 722 11.41 12.92 24.02
N ALA A 723 10.25 12.96 23.36
CA ALA A 723 9.18 11.98 23.56
C ALA A 723 8.32 11.81 22.31
N MET A 724 7.93 10.57 22.04
CA MET A 724 6.86 10.23 21.11
C MET A 724 5.89 9.26 21.78
N SER A 725 4.60 9.47 21.54
CA SER A 725 3.54 8.59 22.03
C SER A 725 2.72 8.04 20.87
N TYR A 726 2.08 6.90 21.09
CA TYR A 726 1.32 6.18 20.09
C TYR A 726 -0.10 5.92 20.59
N ASN A 727 -1.06 5.92 19.67
CA ASN A 727 -2.43 5.53 19.97
C ASN A 727 -2.59 4.00 19.99
N VAL A 728 -3.79 3.52 20.31
CA VAL A 728 -4.12 2.10 20.45
C VAL A 728 -4.06 1.33 19.14
N THR A 729 -4.09 2.02 18.01
CA THR A 729 -3.84 1.46 16.67
C THR A 729 -2.36 1.52 16.26
N ASN A 730 -1.48 1.80 17.23
CA ASN A 730 -0.03 1.84 17.07
C ASN A 730 0.47 2.95 16.11
N ARG A 731 -0.22 4.10 16.05
CA ARG A 731 0.14 5.26 15.20
C ARG A 731 0.68 6.42 16.03
N PRO A 732 1.66 7.20 15.53
CA PRO A 732 2.22 8.34 16.26
C PRO A 732 1.14 9.35 16.63
N ALA A 733 0.91 9.57 17.92
CA ALA A 733 -0.15 10.43 18.44
C ALA A 733 0.37 11.82 18.83
N LYS A 734 1.57 11.89 19.42
CA LYS A 734 2.22 13.15 19.80
C LYS A 734 3.74 13.00 19.72
N ILE A 735 4.41 14.04 19.24
CA ILE A 735 5.87 14.16 19.17
C ILE A 735 6.27 15.49 19.83
N GLU A 736 7.21 15.43 20.77
CA GLU A 736 7.68 16.57 21.56
C GLU A 736 9.17 16.80 21.33
N LEU A 737 9.56 18.07 21.14
CA LEU A 737 10.94 18.48 20.95
C LEU A 737 11.45 19.23 22.19
N ASP A 738 12.75 19.13 22.44
CA ASP A 738 13.48 19.84 23.50
C ASP A 738 13.29 21.38 23.47
N SER A 739 13.10 21.94 22.27
CA SER A 739 12.79 23.35 22.04
C SER A 739 11.43 23.82 22.58
N GLY A 740 10.58 22.91 23.06
CA GLY A 740 9.20 23.19 23.45
C GLY A 740 8.20 23.13 22.29
N LYS A 741 8.68 22.89 21.06
CA LYS A 741 7.84 22.62 19.90
C LYS A 741 7.24 21.23 20.00
N SER A 742 6.04 21.06 19.45
CA SER A 742 5.42 19.74 19.37
C SER A 742 4.48 19.63 18.18
N VAL A 743 4.21 18.39 17.79
CA VAL A 743 3.14 18.06 16.86
C VAL A 743 2.26 16.97 17.44
N SER A 744 0.96 17.16 17.37
CA SER A 744 -0.05 16.20 17.80
C SER A 744 -0.92 15.80 16.62
N TYR A 745 -1.22 14.51 16.51
CA TYR A 745 -2.02 13.95 15.44
C TYR A 745 -3.31 13.34 15.98
N THR A 746 -4.35 13.39 15.16
CA THR A 746 -5.58 12.64 15.37
C THR A 746 -5.84 11.77 14.15
N TYR A 747 -6.44 10.60 14.38
CA TYR A 747 -6.68 9.61 13.35
C TYR A 747 -8.09 9.05 13.45
N ARG A 748 -8.60 8.52 12.35
CA ARG A 748 -9.64 7.50 12.40
C ARG A 748 -9.01 6.16 12.77
N ALA A 749 -9.77 5.27 13.38
CA ALA A 749 -9.27 3.96 13.82
C ALA A 749 -8.84 3.04 12.67
N ASP A 750 -9.32 3.27 11.44
CA ASP A 750 -8.82 2.62 10.22
C ASP A 750 -7.44 3.15 9.77
N GLY A 751 -6.99 4.26 10.36
CA GLY A 751 -5.68 4.84 10.16
C GLY A 751 -5.60 6.11 9.33
N GLU A 752 -6.73 6.63 8.86
CA GLU A 752 -6.75 7.91 8.18
C GLU A 752 -6.30 9.03 9.14
N LYS A 753 -5.29 9.83 8.74
CA LYS A 753 -4.85 11.01 9.49
C LYS A 753 -5.90 12.10 9.32
N LEU A 754 -6.52 12.55 10.40
CA LEU A 754 -7.57 13.58 10.40
C LEU A 754 -7.06 14.98 10.65
N CYS A 755 -6.05 15.14 11.50
CA CYS A 755 -5.51 16.45 11.84
C CYS A 755 -4.08 16.36 12.34
N ALA A 756 -3.28 17.39 12.02
CA ALA A 756 -1.98 17.66 12.60
C ALA A 756 -2.01 19.05 13.26
N THR A 757 -1.71 19.14 14.55
CA THR A 757 -1.63 20.39 15.32
C THR A 757 -0.20 20.62 15.77
N TYR A 758 0.38 21.72 15.31
CA TYR A 758 1.74 22.16 15.62
C TYR A 758 1.70 23.23 16.69
N VAL A 759 2.50 23.06 17.73
CA VAL A 759 2.86 24.12 18.67
C VAL A 759 4.25 24.60 18.29
N LEU A 760 4.31 25.83 17.79
CA LEU A 760 5.52 26.57 17.46
C LEU A 760 5.80 27.57 18.58
N ASP A 761 7.04 28.06 18.71
CA ASP A 761 7.51 28.88 19.84
C ASP A 761 6.46 29.88 20.37
N LEU A 762 6.28 29.91 21.70
CA LEU A 762 5.52 30.97 22.37
C LEU A 762 6.26 32.30 22.17
N PRO A 763 5.62 33.38 21.67
CA PRO A 763 6.24 34.68 21.78
C PRO A 763 6.42 34.99 23.28
N TYR A 764 7.65 35.34 23.66
CA TYR A 764 7.96 35.94 24.96
C TYR A 764 7.14 37.23 25.08
N ILE A 765 6.02 37.19 25.80
CA ILE A 765 5.22 38.38 26.11
C ILE A 765 6.01 39.16 27.17
N ILE A 766 6.85 40.10 26.73
CA ILE A 766 7.19 41.25 27.58
C ILE A 766 5.91 42.04 27.66
N TYR A 767 5.27 42.08 28.83
CA TYR A 767 4.29 43.13 29.09
C TYR A 767 5.07 44.45 29.15
N PRO A 768 4.97 45.39 28.19
CA PRO A 768 5.28 46.76 28.53
C PRO A 768 4.20 47.17 29.55
N ALA A 769 4.63 47.53 30.76
CA ALA A 769 3.75 48.13 31.75
C ALA A 769 3.08 49.36 31.12
N THR A 770 1.88 49.15 30.57
CA THR A 770 1.05 50.21 30.03
C THR A 770 0.11 50.55 31.17
N THR A 771 0.41 51.65 31.84
CA THR A 771 -0.43 52.25 32.87
C THR A 771 -1.84 52.38 32.30
N MET A 772 -2.77 51.59 32.83
CA MET A 772 -4.19 51.71 32.49
C MET A 772 -4.67 53.04 33.07
N MET A 773 -4.97 54.02 32.21
CA MET A 773 -5.88 55.08 32.57
C MET A 773 -7.26 54.45 32.75
N MET A 774 -7.75 54.46 33.99
CA MET A 774 -9.14 54.15 34.28
C MET A 774 -10.01 55.33 33.86
N THR A 775 -11.08 55.04 33.14
CA THR A 775 -12.30 55.85 33.15
C THR A 775 -13.47 54.93 33.42
N ASP A 776 -14.09 55.21 34.56
CA ASP A 776 -15.44 54.93 35.03
C ASP A 776 -16.19 53.67 34.61
N GLY A 777 -16.54 52.92 35.65
CA GLY A 777 -17.95 52.58 35.89
C GLY A 777 -18.36 51.17 35.50
N GLU A 778 -18.11 50.19 36.36
CA GLU A 778 -19.18 49.45 37.05
C GLU A 778 -18.60 48.33 37.94
N ARG A 779 -19.11 48.27 39.18
CA ARG A 779 -18.77 47.31 40.22
C ARG A 779 -19.33 45.92 39.88
N LEU A 780 -18.47 44.89 39.88
CA LEU A 780 -18.91 43.52 40.18
C LEU A 780 -18.72 43.25 41.68
N PRO A 781 -19.77 42.85 42.43
CA PRO A 781 -19.60 42.38 43.79
C PRO A 781 -19.19 40.89 43.85
N ASN A 782 -18.26 40.63 44.75
CA ASN A 782 -17.72 39.34 45.21
C ASN A 782 -18.73 38.19 45.32
N GLY A 783 -18.27 36.98 44.97
CA GLY A 783 -18.83 35.72 45.43
C GLY A 783 -17.85 34.56 45.21
N ALA A 784 -17.16 34.15 46.28
CA ALA A 784 -16.17 33.07 46.28
C ALA A 784 -16.76 31.69 45.93
N ILE A 785 -15.98 30.86 45.23
CA ILE A 785 -16.27 29.44 44.99
C ILE A 785 -15.56 28.60 46.07
N PRO A 786 -16.27 27.80 46.90
CA PRO A 786 -15.65 26.78 47.74
C PRO A 786 -15.39 25.47 46.98
N PRO A 787 -14.47 24.60 47.44
CA PRO A 787 -14.04 23.39 46.73
C PRO A 787 -14.88 22.16 47.08
N GLY A 788 -15.16 21.34 46.06
CA GLY A 788 -15.39 19.89 46.22
C GLY A 788 -16.81 19.39 45.95
N THR A 789 -17.06 18.90 44.74
CA THR A 789 -17.52 17.51 44.46
C THR A 789 -17.56 17.31 42.95
N LEU A 790 -16.78 16.35 42.45
CA LEU A 790 -16.87 15.86 41.08
C LEU A 790 -18.27 15.25 40.87
N PRO A 791 -19.03 15.61 39.83
CA PRO A 791 -20.12 14.76 39.39
C PRO A 791 -19.52 13.64 38.54
N THR A 792 -19.60 12.44 39.10
CA THR A 792 -19.62 11.19 38.34
C THR A 792 -20.90 11.13 37.52
N GLU A 793 -20.80 11.11 36.19
CA GLU A 793 -21.83 10.55 35.33
C GLU A 793 -21.21 9.57 34.32
N PRO A 794 -21.85 8.40 34.09
CA PRO A 794 -21.39 7.42 33.11
C PRO A 794 -21.80 7.84 31.69
N ILE A 795 -20.81 7.93 30.79
CA ILE A 795 -21.03 8.15 29.36
C ILE A 795 -21.49 6.82 28.74
N TYR A 796 -22.71 6.77 28.22
CA TYR A 796 -23.21 5.69 27.38
C TYR A 796 -23.29 6.14 25.91
N PRO A 797 -22.55 5.53 24.97
CA PRO A 797 -22.59 5.94 23.56
C PRO A 797 -23.62 5.13 22.76
N GLY A 798 -24.63 5.82 22.22
CA GLY A 798 -25.50 5.34 21.14
C GLY A 798 -25.37 6.24 19.90
N ILE A 799 -25.60 5.67 18.71
CA ILE A 799 -25.45 6.29 17.37
C ILE A 799 -26.18 7.64 17.23
N ARG A 800 -27.15 7.96 18.10
CA ARG A 800 -27.94 9.21 18.06
C ARG A 800 -27.20 10.45 18.57
N ASP A 801 -26.10 10.32 19.32
CA ASP A 801 -25.43 11.47 19.97
C ASP A 801 -24.26 12.10 19.17
N SER A 802 -23.95 11.62 17.97
CA SER A 802 -22.94 12.28 17.11
C SER A 802 -23.44 13.59 16.46
N LEU A 803 -24.68 14.03 16.74
CA LEU A 803 -25.37 15.02 15.92
C LEU A 803 -25.97 16.23 16.63
N ILE A 804 -25.88 16.39 17.96
CA ILE A 804 -26.46 17.58 18.60
C ILE A 804 -25.55 18.10 19.71
N THR A 805 -24.87 19.22 19.42
CA THR A 805 -24.61 20.34 20.35
C THR A 805 -23.89 21.45 19.57
N GLU A 806 -24.61 22.54 19.33
CA GLU A 806 -23.97 23.85 19.09
C GLU A 806 -23.38 24.33 20.43
N PRO A 807 -22.12 24.77 20.40
CA PRO A 807 -21.87 26.09 20.93
C PRO A 807 -21.09 26.94 19.94
N ASP A 808 -21.53 28.19 19.79
CA ASP A 808 -20.74 29.29 19.24
C ASP A 808 -19.42 29.39 20.00
N ILE A 809 -18.33 28.90 19.38
CA ILE A 809 -16.97 29.17 19.85
C ILE A 809 -16.29 30.04 18.79
N PRO A 810 -15.87 31.27 19.12
CA PRO A 810 -15.07 32.07 18.20
C PRO A 810 -13.78 31.33 17.86
N ILE A 811 -13.45 31.22 16.56
CA ILE A 811 -12.22 30.59 16.08
C ILE A 811 -11.04 31.50 16.45
N THR A 812 -10.57 31.41 17.69
CA THR A 812 -9.29 31.96 18.15
C THR A 812 -8.31 30.81 18.21
N THR A 813 -7.51 30.62 17.16
CA THR A 813 -6.28 29.83 17.29
C THR A 813 -5.33 30.60 18.21
N PRO A 814 -4.84 30.00 19.31
CA PRO A 814 -3.84 30.64 20.16
C PRO A 814 -2.61 31.03 19.34
N TYR A 815 -1.98 32.16 19.66
CA TYR A 815 -0.70 32.56 19.05
C TYR A 815 0.33 31.44 19.21
N GLY A 816 1.00 31.06 18.11
CA GLY A 816 1.99 29.96 18.09
C GLY A 816 1.42 28.59 17.73
N VAL A 817 0.10 28.42 17.57
CA VAL A 817 -0.50 27.13 17.17
C VAL A 817 -0.92 27.17 15.70
N ARG A 818 -0.47 26.18 14.90
CA ARG A 818 -0.94 25.94 13.53
C ARG A 818 -1.62 24.58 13.46
N ARG A 819 -2.82 24.51 12.88
CA ARG A 819 -3.61 23.29 12.74
C ARG A 819 -3.90 23.00 11.28
N ILE A 820 -3.78 21.73 10.90
CA ILE A 820 -4.10 21.25 9.55
C ILE A 820 -5.09 20.13 9.69
N ASP A 821 -6.25 20.28 9.06
CA ASP A 821 -7.30 19.27 9.04
C ASP A 821 -7.37 18.64 7.65
N TYR A 822 -7.46 17.31 7.63
CA TYR A 822 -7.56 16.48 6.44
C TYR A 822 -8.96 15.87 6.42
N CYS A 823 -9.74 16.15 5.38
CA CYS A 823 -11.07 15.59 5.12
C CYS A 823 -11.00 14.84 3.79
N GLY A 824 -10.37 13.66 3.78
CA GLY A 824 -10.00 12.98 2.54
C GLY A 824 -9.06 13.85 1.68
N ASN A 825 -9.52 14.25 0.50
CA ASN A 825 -8.75 15.07 -0.43
C ASN A 825 -8.83 16.59 -0.16
N VAL A 826 -9.75 17.04 0.71
CA VAL A 826 -9.91 18.47 1.05
C VAL A 826 -9.09 18.79 2.30
N ILE A 827 -8.24 19.81 2.20
CA ILE A 827 -7.30 20.19 3.27
C ILE A 827 -7.59 21.62 3.73
N TYR A 828 -7.61 21.79 5.06
CA TYR A 828 -7.76 23.08 5.72
C TYR A 828 -6.51 23.43 6.52
N ASP A 829 -6.04 24.67 6.41
CA ASP A 829 -4.99 25.25 7.27
C ASP A 829 -5.64 26.30 8.17
N ASN A 830 -5.60 26.08 9.48
CA ASN A 830 -6.28 26.90 10.49
C ASN A 830 -7.75 27.17 10.14
N TYR A 831 -8.49 26.10 9.81
CA TYR A 831 -9.91 26.15 9.41
C TYR A 831 -10.21 26.95 8.14
N ARG A 832 -9.19 27.32 7.36
CA ARG A 832 -9.34 27.93 6.04
C ARG A 832 -9.05 26.90 4.98
N LEU A 833 -9.92 26.79 3.97
CA LEU A 833 -9.71 25.90 2.85
C LEU A 833 -8.39 26.25 2.17
N ASP A 834 -7.42 25.34 2.23
CA ASP A 834 -6.09 25.53 1.66
C ASP A 834 -6.05 24.94 0.24
N LYS A 835 -6.43 23.66 0.11
CA LYS A 835 -6.37 22.95 -1.17
C LYS A 835 -7.29 21.75 -1.26
N VAL A 836 -7.62 21.39 -2.50
CA VAL A 836 -8.33 20.16 -2.87
C VAL A 836 -7.40 19.32 -3.73
N LEU A 837 -7.08 18.10 -3.30
CA LEU A 837 -6.19 17.20 -4.02
C LEU A 837 -6.95 16.42 -5.09
N PHE A 838 -6.28 16.14 -6.21
CA PHE A 838 -6.76 15.20 -7.24
C PHE A 838 -5.58 14.39 -7.80
N ASP A 839 -5.86 13.32 -8.54
CA ASP A 839 -4.78 12.52 -9.13
C ASP A 839 -3.98 13.34 -10.15
N GLY A 840 -2.72 13.60 -9.81
CA GLY A 840 -1.80 14.39 -10.63
C GLY A 840 -1.73 15.87 -10.29
N GLY A 841 -2.33 16.35 -9.19
CA GLY A 841 -2.25 17.75 -8.82
C GLY A 841 -3.05 18.18 -7.59
N TYR A 842 -3.32 19.48 -7.50
CA TYR A 842 -4.19 20.08 -6.49
C TYR A 842 -4.81 21.39 -6.99
N VAL A 843 -5.89 21.81 -6.34
CA VAL A 843 -6.60 23.07 -6.61
C VAL A 843 -6.42 23.99 -5.41
N THR A 844 -6.08 25.26 -5.67
CA THR A 844 -6.12 26.36 -4.68
C THR A 844 -7.23 27.35 -5.04
N PHE A 845 -7.50 28.34 -4.20
CA PHE A 845 -8.58 29.29 -4.43
C PHE A 845 -8.09 30.73 -4.37
N THR A 846 -8.25 31.47 -5.47
CA THR A 846 -8.01 32.91 -5.54
C THR A 846 -9.34 33.63 -5.68
N ASN A 847 -9.74 34.45 -4.71
CA ASN A 847 -11.06 35.11 -4.69
C ASN A 847 -12.25 34.15 -4.91
N LYS A 848 -12.18 32.95 -4.31
CA LYS A 848 -13.16 31.84 -4.45
C LYS A 848 -13.19 31.20 -5.85
N ILE A 849 -12.27 31.53 -6.74
CA ILE A 849 -12.11 30.89 -8.04
C ILE A 849 -11.06 29.79 -7.90
N PRO A 850 -11.35 28.53 -8.32
CA PRO A 850 -10.40 27.44 -8.30
C PRO A 850 -9.25 27.72 -9.29
N VAL A 851 -8.02 27.45 -8.85
CA VAL A 851 -6.78 27.53 -9.65
C VAL A 851 -6.10 26.18 -9.58
N TYR A 852 -5.83 25.58 -10.74
CA TYR A 852 -5.30 24.22 -10.83
C TYR A 852 -3.77 24.21 -10.88
N HIS A 853 -3.18 23.23 -10.20
CA HIS A 853 -1.74 22.99 -10.19
C HIS A 853 -1.49 21.52 -10.50
N PHE A 854 -0.49 21.25 -11.34
CA PHE A 854 -0.23 19.92 -11.89
C PHE A 854 1.16 19.41 -11.54
N TYR A 855 1.26 18.12 -11.25
CA TYR A 855 2.51 17.43 -10.98
C TYR A 855 3.04 16.71 -12.22
N GLN A 856 4.35 16.83 -12.44
CA GLN A 856 5.11 15.87 -13.24
C GLN A 856 5.94 15.02 -12.28
N LYS A 857 5.65 13.71 -12.31
CA LYS A 857 6.26 12.69 -11.45
C LYS A 857 7.31 11.89 -12.21
N ASP A 858 8.25 11.29 -11.48
CA ASP A 858 9.15 10.27 -12.03
C ASP A 858 8.57 8.85 -11.86
N HIS A 859 9.38 7.83 -12.20
CA HIS A 859 9.02 6.42 -12.15
C HIS A 859 8.65 5.87 -10.76
N LEU A 860 9.05 6.55 -9.67
CA LEU A 860 8.69 6.19 -8.29
C LEU A 860 7.48 7.00 -7.79
N GLY A 861 6.97 7.93 -8.60
CA GLY A 861 5.93 8.86 -8.18
C GLY A 861 6.45 10.10 -7.45
N ASN A 862 7.76 10.37 -7.47
CA ASN A 862 8.32 11.58 -6.86
C ASN A 862 7.87 12.81 -7.63
N VAL A 863 7.36 13.84 -6.95
CA VAL A 863 7.01 15.12 -7.58
C VAL A 863 8.29 15.85 -7.96
N ARG A 864 8.66 15.83 -9.25
CA ARG A 864 9.86 16.47 -9.80
C ARG A 864 9.60 17.91 -10.20
N ILE A 865 8.43 18.18 -10.78
CA ILE A 865 8.04 19.52 -11.22
C ILE A 865 6.58 19.78 -10.83
N VAL A 866 6.30 21.00 -10.38
CA VAL A 866 4.95 21.53 -10.17
C VAL A 866 4.71 22.62 -11.22
N PHE A 867 3.58 22.55 -11.91
CA PHE A 867 3.14 23.55 -12.88
C PHE A 867 1.87 24.25 -12.40
N ASN A 868 1.71 25.52 -12.73
CA ASN A 868 0.41 26.18 -12.66
C ASN A 868 -0.50 25.75 -13.84
N GLN A 869 -1.76 26.19 -13.81
CA GLN A 869 -2.76 25.85 -14.83
C GLN A 869 -2.40 26.31 -16.26
N ASP A 870 -1.52 27.32 -16.39
CA ASP A 870 -1.03 27.87 -17.66
C ASP A 870 0.22 27.12 -18.18
N GLY A 871 0.69 26.10 -17.44
CA GLY A 871 1.86 25.30 -17.80
C GLY A 871 3.21 25.96 -17.49
N THR A 872 3.22 26.96 -16.61
CA THR A 872 4.45 27.58 -16.08
C THR A 872 4.97 26.79 -14.88
N VAL A 873 6.28 26.57 -14.82
CA VAL A 873 6.93 25.86 -13.70
C VAL A 873 6.88 26.72 -12.43
N GLU A 874 6.28 26.20 -11.38
CA GLU A 874 6.22 26.80 -10.05
C GLU A 874 7.35 26.31 -9.15
N GLN A 875 7.67 25.01 -9.19
CA GLN A 875 8.67 24.37 -8.35
C GLN A 875 9.36 23.21 -9.06
N THR A 876 10.66 23.02 -8.80
CA THR A 876 11.43 21.82 -9.18
C THR A 876 12.02 21.17 -7.94
N ASN A 877 12.04 19.83 -7.88
CA ASN A 877 12.61 19.10 -6.74
C ASN A 877 13.61 18.05 -7.22
N GLN A 878 14.77 17.98 -6.58
CA GLN A 878 15.79 16.96 -6.81
C GLN A 878 16.11 16.19 -5.55
N TYR A 879 16.16 14.86 -5.69
CA TYR A 879 16.22 13.91 -4.58
C TYR A 879 17.47 13.04 -4.67
N TYR A 880 18.14 12.84 -3.53
CA TYR A 880 19.02 11.69 -3.33
C TYR A 880 18.22 10.39 -3.51
N PRO A 881 18.86 9.24 -3.77
CA PRO A 881 18.16 7.98 -4.01
C PRO A 881 17.10 7.62 -2.94
N PHE A 882 17.41 7.83 -1.66
CA PHE A 882 16.50 7.61 -0.53
C PHE A 882 15.66 8.83 -0.13
N GLY A 883 15.50 9.82 -1.01
CA GLY A 883 14.43 10.83 -0.90
C GLY A 883 14.75 12.16 -0.23
N ALA A 884 15.94 12.33 0.35
CA ALA A 884 16.36 13.65 0.85
C ALA A 884 16.54 14.66 -0.30
N LEU A 885 16.07 15.90 -0.12
CA LEU A 885 16.17 16.97 -1.12
C LEU A 885 17.58 17.57 -1.15
N PHE A 886 18.16 17.76 -2.34
CA PHE A 886 19.45 18.45 -2.51
C PHE A 886 19.41 19.67 -3.43
N LEU A 887 18.33 19.89 -4.17
CA LEU A 887 18.13 21.07 -4.99
C LEU A 887 16.64 21.38 -5.16
N ASN A 888 16.29 22.65 -4.98
CA ASN A 888 15.04 23.28 -5.41
C ASN A 888 15.42 24.61 -6.07
N ASP A 889 15.04 24.84 -7.33
CA ASP A 889 15.56 25.98 -8.10
C ASP A 889 14.97 27.34 -7.66
N LYS A 890 13.87 27.35 -6.89
CA LYS A 890 13.19 28.61 -6.50
C LYS A 890 13.27 28.97 -5.02
N ASP A 891 13.89 28.15 -4.17
CA ASP A 891 13.93 28.30 -2.70
C ASP A 891 12.57 28.46 -1.97
N ASP A 892 11.46 28.67 -2.68
CA ASP A 892 10.10 28.76 -2.14
C ASP A 892 9.41 27.38 -2.14
N GLU A 893 8.75 27.06 -1.04
CA GLU A 893 7.89 25.89 -0.94
C GLU A 893 6.48 26.23 -1.42
N VAL A 894 6.07 25.64 -2.53
CA VAL A 894 4.72 25.84 -3.09
C VAL A 894 3.72 24.81 -2.51
N GLN A 895 4.21 23.60 -2.19
CA GLN A 895 3.39 22.48 -1.73
C GLN A 895 4.24 21.42 -1.01
N ARG A 896 3.62 20.55 -0.19
CA ARG A 896 4.30 19.62 0.71
C ARG A 896 4.47 18.18 0.22
N TYR A 897 3.77 17.75 -0.81
CA TYR A 897 3.86 16.41 -1.41
C TYR A 897 5.11 16.27 -2.29
N LYS A 898 6.08 15.45 -1.87
CA LYS A 898 7.43 15.36 -2.47
C LYS A 898 7.75 13.95 -2.95
N TYR A 899 8.58 13.25 -2.19
CA TYR A 899 9.09 11.92 -2.48
C TYR A 899 7.97 10.87 -2.35
N ASN A 900 7.84 9.99 -3.35
CA ASN A 900 6.76 9.01 -3.50
C ASN A 900 5.34 9.61 -3.38
N GLY A 901 5.19 10.90 -3.71
CA GLY A 901 3.93 11.63 -3.55
C GLY A 901 3.48 11.77 -2.08
N LYS A 902 4.37 11.66 -1.10
CA LYS A 902 4.07 11.80 0.33
C LYS A 902 4.35 13.21 0.84
N GLU A 903 3.62 13.60 1.89
CA GLU A 903 3.80 14.90 2.56
C GLU A 903 5.13 14.94 3.32
N LEU A 904 5.92 16.00 3.09
CA LEU A 904 7.12 16.34 3.85
C LEU A 904 6.74 17.23 5.04
N ASP A 905 6.88 16.72 6.27
CA ASP A 905 6.70 17.52 7.48
C ASP A 905 8.00 18.27 7.80
N ARG A 906 8.02 19.59 7.61
CA ARG A 906 9.23 20.40 7.81
C ARG A 906 9.68 20.54 9.25
N LEU A 907 8.80 20.34 10.23
CA LEU A 907 9.22 20.38 11.64
C LEU A 907 10.11 19.18 11.95
N LEU A 908 9.76 18.01 11.39
CA LEU A 908 10.41 16.74 11.70
C LEU A 908 11.48 16.34 10.68
N GLY A 909 11.42 16.86 9.45
CA GLY A 909 12.39 16.59 8.38
C GLY A 909 12.14 15.29 7.65
#